data_AF-A0A329KN79-F1
#
_entry.id   AF-A0A329KN79-F1
#
_cell.length_a   1.000
_cell.length_b   1.000
_cell.length_c   1.000
_cell.angle_alpha   90.00
_cell.angle_beta   90.00
_cell.angle_gamma   90.00
#
_symmetry.space_group_name_H-M   'P 1'
#
loop_
_entity.id
_entity.type
_entity.pdbx_description
1 polymer ?
#
loop_
_entity_poly.entity_id
_entity_poly.type
_entity_poly.pdbx_seq_one_letter_code
_entity_poly.pdbx_strand_id
1 'polypeptide(L)'
;MENRISSDVKIKRIARAALVAACLAASAGSGTPAVYAEDFWALERQARQDEQKGDLQAAVPKWKLLLTHYMAEGNPVNAALYAKNLGQYYDGQKQYETAIYYYELENENWLKAGYDWGAQDLFRAEEIRSTLELYVQTEDEPALAAASGGNGGGLAKFEPVYGTYLGMYSELDPQMGNQYARSEQFYNKKHAIYLAYTQWGKPFPRQYAVNAKAAGAALQIAFEPGNGLDEVKDGDYIRQWAAGAKATGLPIFLRFACEMNGNWVPWHGDPAQYIEKFKLVHDIMEQEAPNVAMVWSPGDVPINTMSAYYPGDDAVDWVGVSMYSIPYENGDPSKPQPGLGPVDRLEELYRLYADRKPVMISETAVTHTTVTDGKSWTDWGVMNLERLYEVMTKQYPRLKAITYFNRGAAQPGVTDNFLLRDNSAMMEAYKRLIGSSHFLTKVENGAKPSKAGGYVKAQGSAAFSGRTVVYPYIKLPDVYNGKVEYRLNGMLLKTELPPYKGVELEAGGIVPGSVLEVKAFNQAGTPAVTRQLVLEPRTSVTVNGRSLAFEQPPVNWQGNVLVPMRAVFEAVGAQVGWNQAALTATGRKGETTASVTIDSLTAMQNGREYQLEAAPRLINGYTMVPVRFIAEAFGAKVEWDGAHAAVRITTP
;
A
#
# COMPACT_ATOMS: atom_id res chain seq x y z
N MET A 1 6.19 -11.00 19.41
CA MET A 1 5.48 -11.76 18.36
C MET A 1 4.20 -12.47 18.85
N GLU A 2 3.95 -12.66 20.15
CA GLU A 2 2.82 -13.50 20.61
C GLU A 2 1.45 -12.81 20.81
N ASN A 3 1.37 -11.48 21.00
CA ASN A 3 0.12 -10.86 21.49
C ASN A 3 -0.81 -10.23 20.43
N ARG A 4 -0.54 -10.35 19.12
CA ARG A 4 -1.49 -9.90 18.06
C ARG A 4 -2.10 -11.03 17.22
N ILE A 5 -1.67 -12.28 17.41
CA ILE A 5 -2.23 -13.45 16.72
C ILE A 5 -3.58 -13.88 17.36
N SER A 6 -3.87 -13.45 18.59
CA SER A 6 -4.97 -13.99 19.42
C SER A 6 -6.39 -13.56 18.98
N SER A 7 -6.57 -12.36 18.42
CA SER A 7 -7.90 -11.82 18.10
C SER A 7 -8.46 -12.33 16.77
N ASP A 8 -7.63 -12.42 15.74
CA ASP A 8 -8.04 -12.92 14.41
C ASP A 8 -8.29 -14.44 14.40
N VAL A 9 -7.59 -15.19 15.25
CA VAL A 9 -7.82 -16.64 15.41
C VAL A 9 -9.18 -16.93 16.05
N LYS A 10 -9.70 -16.05 16.90
CA LYS A 10 -11.03 -16.24 17.54
C LYS A 10 -12.19 -16.00 16.57
N ILE A 11 -12.10 -14.99 15.70
CA ILE A 11 -13.14 -14.71 14.70
C ILE A 11 -13.13 -15.77 13.59
N LYS A 12 -11.94 -16.24 13.17
CA LYS A 12 -11.78 -17.35 12.20
C LYS A 12 -12.31 -18.70 12.72
N ARG A 13 -12.35 -18.94 14.03
CA ARG A 13 -12.93 -20.17 14.64
C ARG A 13 -14.45 -20.27 14.50
N ILE A 14 -15.17 -19.15 14.48
CA ILE A 14 -16.65 -19.14 14.41
C ILE A 14 -17.13 -19.46 13.00
N ALA A 15 -16.44 -18.95 11.96
CA ALA A 15 -16.69 -19.33 10.57
C ALA A 15 -16.29 -20.79 10.28
N ARG A 16 -15.22 -21.29 10.90
CA ARG A 16 -14.77 -22.70 10.82
C ARG A 16 -15.79 -23.70 11.40
N ALA A 17 -16.58 -23.31 12.41
CA ALA A 17 -17.60 -24.18 12.99
C ALA A 17 -18.81 -24.43 12.05
N ALA A 18 -19.16 -23.45 11.20
CA ALA A 18 -20.27 -23.57 10.27
C ALA A 18 -19.96 -24.52 9.09
N LEU A 19 -18.71 -24.56 8.63
CA LEU A 19 -18.28 -25.47 7.55
C LEU A 19 -18.19 -26.93 8.04
N VAL A 20 -17.74 -27.14 9.27
CA VAL A 20 -17.67 -28.48 9.89
C VAL A 20 -19.06 -29.04 10.20
N ALA A 21 -20.03 -28.19 10.58
CA ALA A 21 -21.42 -28.62 10.84
C ALA A 21 -22.16 -29.05 9.55
N ALA A 22 -21.85 -28.45 8.39
CA ALA A 22 -22.46 -28.82 7.12
C ALA A 22 -21.97 -30.19 6.58
N CYS A 23 -20.77 -30.63 6.97
CA CYS A 23 -20.25 -31.94 6.59
C CYS A 23 -20.66 -33.09 7.54
N LEU A 24 -21.13 -32.79 8.77
CA LEU A 24 -21.47 -33.80 9.78
C LEU A 24 -22.97 -34.14 9.87
N ALA A 25 -23.84 -33.42 9.16
CA ALA A 25 -25.30 -33.64 9.21
C ALA A 25 -25.84 -34.73 8.26
N ALA A 26 -24.98 -35.63 7.79
CA ALA A 26 -25.37 -36.75 6.94
C ALA A 26 -24.76 -38.08 7.43
N SER A 27 -25.09 -38.50 8.65
CA SER A 27 -25.04 -39.91 9.09
C SER A 27 -25.42 -40.07 10.57
N ALA A 28 -26.70 -39.87 10.90
CA ALA A 28 -27.25 -40.45 12.13
C ALA A 28 -27.77 -41.86 11.80
N GLY A 29 -26.83 -42.82 11.73
CA GLY A 29 -27.10 -44.25 11.60
C GLY A 29 -26.36 -44.98 12.71
N SER A 30 -27.11 -45.67 13.56
CA SER A 30 -26.63 -46.40 14.75
C SER A 30 -25.66 -47.53 14.43
N GLY A 31 -24.53 -47.55 15.13
CA GLY A 31 -23.59 -48.66 15.21
C GLY A 31 -22.16 -48.20 15.01
N THR A 32 -21.32 -48.29 16.04
CA THR A 32 -19.87 -48.08 15.95
C THR A 32 -19.20 -49.38 15.50
N PRO A 33 -18.64 -49.50 14.27
CA PRO A 33 -17.69 -50.56 13.97
C PRO A 33 -16.29 -50.08 14.35
N ALA A 34 -15.55 -50.91 15.06
CA ALA A 34 -14.11 -50.74 15.21
C ALA A 34 -13.45 -50.82 13.83
N VAL A 35 -12.78 -49.75 13.39
CA VAL A 35 -12.02 -49.72 12.14
C VAL A 35 -10.68 -50.40 12.38
N TYR A 36 -10.45 -51.54 11.72
CA TYR A 36 -9.17 -52.25 11.75
C TYR A 36 -8.16 -51.56 10.82
N ALA A 37 -6.88 -51.55 11.20
CA ALA A 37 -5.77 -50.97 10.43
C ALA A 37 -5.62 -51.54 8.99
N GLU A 38 -6.21 -52.69 8.67
CA GLU A 38 -6.19 -53.31 7.34
C GLU A 38 -6.97 -52.51 6.27
N ASP A 39 -8.00 -51.75 6.66
CA ASP A 39 -8.79 -50.92 5.73
C ASP A 39 -8.03 -49.67 5.27
N PHE A 40 -7.14 -49.14 6.10
CA PHE A 40 -6.42 -47.89 5.80
C PHE A 40 -5.27 -48.10 4.81
N TRP A 41 -4.49 -49.18 4.98
CA TRP A 41 -3.46 -49.54 4.00
C TRP A 41 -4.06 -49.89 2.63
N ALA A 42 -5.29 -50.43 2.61
CA ALA A 42 -6.04 -50.63 1.37
C ALA A 42 -6.42 -49.29 0.72
N LEU A 43 -6.90 -48.34 1.52
CA LEU A 43 -7.25 -46.99 1.07
C LEU A 43 -6.04 -46.25 0.48
N GLU A 44 -4.87 -46.32 1.11
CA GLU A 44 -3.63 -45.74 0.56
C GLU A 44 -3.22 -46.39 -0.76
N ARG A 45 -3.27 -47.73 -0.83
CA ARG A 45 -2.93 -48.45 -2.07
C ARG A 45 -3.85 -48.03 -3.21
N GLN A 46 -5.15 -47.88 -2.94
CA GLN A 46 -6.11 -47.42 -3.94
C GLN A 46 -5.84 -45.96 -4.35
N ALA A 47 -5.56 -45.07 -3.41
CA ALA A 47 -5.21 -43.68 -3.73
C ALA A 47 -3.97 -43.61 -4.65
N ARG A 48 -2.91 -44.36 -4.33
CA ARG A 48 -1.70 -44.47 -5.16
C ARG A 48 -1.97 -45.08 -6.55
N GLN A 49 -2.87 -46.05 -6.64
CA GLN A 49 -3.25 -46.64 -7.94
C GLN A 49 -3.99 -45.62 -8.82
N ASP A 50 -4.87 -44.82 -8.24
CA ASP A 50 -5.59 -43.78 -8.97
C ASP A 50 -4.64 -42.66 -9.43
N GLU A 51 -3.70 -42.25 -8.58
CA GLU A 51 -2.59 -41.35 -8.93
C GLU A 51 -1.77 -41.86 -10.12
N GLN A 52 -1.32 -43.11 -10.07
CA GLN A 52 -0.51 -43.72 -11.13
C GLN A 52 -1.26 -43.83 -12.47
N LYS A 53 -2.59 -43.93 -12.43
CA LYS A 53 -3.45 -43.93 -13.62
C LYS A 53 -3.76 -42.51 -14.12
N GLY A 54 -3.41 -41.48 -13.37
CA GLY A 54 -3.80 -40.08 -13.64
C GLY A 54 -5.26 -39.78 -13.30
N ASP A 55 -5.99 -40.69 -12.63
CA ASP A 55 -7.37 -40.49 -12.22
C ASP A 55 -7.43 -39.77 -10.86
N LEU A 56 -6.99 -38.51 -10.86
CA LEU A 56 -6.93 -37.71 -9.63
C LEU A 56 -8.32 -37.49 -9.03
N GLN A 57 -9.37 -37.46 -9.85
CA GLN A 57 -10.75 -37.32 -9.37
C GLN A 57 -11.16 -38.51 -8.50
N ALA A 58 -10.77 -39.74 -8.86
CA ALA A 58 -10.99 -40.92 -8.03
C ALA A 58 -10.13 -40.92 -6.75
N ALA A 59 -8.94 -40.30 -6.78
CA ALA A 59 -8.03 -40.22 -5.64
C ALA A 59 -8.49 -39.23 -4.55
N VAL A 60 -9.11 -38.11 -4.92
CA VAL A 60 -9.55 -37.03 -4.02
C VAL A 60 -10.35 -37.50 -2.79
N PRO A 61 -11.42 -38.30 -2.90
CA PRO A 61 -12.16 -38.75 -1.71
C PRO A 61 -11.29 -39.59 -0.77
N LYS A 62 -10.31 -40.33 -1.32
CA LYS A 62 -9.37 -41.14 -0.53
C LYS A 62 -8.37 -40.24 0.19
N TRP A 63 -7.78 -39.27 -0.50
CA TRP A 63 -6.89 -38.28 0.14
C TRP A 63 -7.55 -37.54 1.29
N LYS A 64 -8.83 -37.16 1.17
CA LYS A 64 -9.56 -36.49 2.27
C LYS A 64 -9.68 -37.37 3.51
N LEU A 65 -9.98 -38.65 3.33
CA LEU A 65 -10.06 -39.64 4.41
C LEU A 65 -8.68 -39.89 5.03
N LEU A 66 -7.64 -40.05 4.19
CA LEU A 66 -6.25 -40.25 4.61
C LEU A 66 -5.72 -39.04 5.41
N LEU A 67 -5.97 -37.82 4.93
CA LEU A 67 -5.66 -36.57 5.63
C LEU A 67 -6.33 -36.51 7.01
N THR A 68 -7.63 -36.76 7.07
CA THR A 68 -8.40 -36.69 8.33
C THR A 68 -7.87 -37.69 9.35
N HIS A 69 -7.58 -38.91 8.90
CA HIS A 69 -6.99 -39.95 9.74
C HIS A 69 -5.62 -39.54 10.28
N TYR A 70 -4.69 -39.12 9.41
CA TYR A 70 -3.33 -38.77 9.84
C TYR A 70 -3.28 -37.54 10.75
N MET A 71 -4.19 -36.58 10.56
CA MET A 71 -4.38 -35.50 11.52
C MET A 71 -4.85 -36.00 12.89
N ALA A 72 -5.75 -36.99 12.93
CA ALA A 72 -6.26 -37.56 14.18
C ALA A 72 -5.21 -38.43 14.90
N GLU A 73 -4.35 -39.12 14.16
CA GLU A 73 -3.23 -39.91 14.72
C GLU A 73 -2.06 -39.05 15.19
N GLY A 74 -2.05 -37.75 14.90
CA GLY A 74 -0.91 -36.88 15.19
C GLY A 74 0.30 -37.17 14.29
N ASN A 75 0.07 -37.57 13.04
CA ASN A 75 1.09 -37.78 12.02
C ASN A 75 1.13 -36.57 11.04
N PRO A 76 1.87 -35.51 11.36
CA PRO A 76 1.89 -34.29 10.56
C PRO A 76 2.53 -34.49 9.18
N VAL A 77 3.49 -35.42 9.02
CA VAL A 77 4.17 -35.64 7.74
C VAL A 77 3.18 -36.17 6.69
N ASN A 78 2.44 -37.23 7.01
CA ASN A 78 1.48 -37.78 6.05
C ASN A 78 0.28 -36.85 5.85
N ALA A 79 -0.16 -36.16 6.90
CA ALA A 79 -1.20 -35.13 6.77
C ALA A 79 -0.77 -34.03 5.78
N ALA A 80 0.48 -33.56 5.85
CA ALA A 80 1.00 -32.57 4.92
C ALA A 80 1.00 -33.07 3.47
N LEU A 81 1.44 -34.31 3.22
CA LEU A 81 1.45 -34.91 1.87
C LEU A 81 0.05 -34.98 1.24
N TYR A 82 -0.96 -35.43 1.97
CA TYR A 82 -2.33 -35.50 1.42
C TYR A 82 -2.99 -34.13 1.30
N ALA A 83 -2.67 -33.19 2.18
CA ALA A 83 -3.08 -31.80 2.03
C ALA A 83 -2.50 -31.21 0.74
N LYS A 84 -1.20 -31.40 0.46
CA LYS A 84 -0.55 -30.98 -0.79
C LYS A 84 -1.27 -31.52 -2.04
N ASN A 85 -1.53 -32.82 -2.09
CA ASN A 85 -2.22 -33.46 -3.22
C ASN A 85 -3.61 -32.83 -3.46
N LEU A 86 -4.35 -32.57 -2.39
CA LEU A 86 -5.65 -31.90 -2.47
C LEU A 86 -5.51 -30.45 -2.94
N GLY A 87 -4.53 -29.70 -2.42
CA GLY A 87 -4.22 -28.34 -2.84
C GLY A 87 -3.95 -28.24 -4.33
N GLN A 88 -3.02 -29.06 -4.83
CA GLN A 88 -2.64 -29.12 -6.25
C GLN A 88 -3.81 -29.50 -7.16
N TYR A 89 -4.61 -30.49 -6.75
CA TYR A 89 -5.80 -30.88 -7.51
C TYR A 89 -6.79 -29.71 -7.63
N TYR A 90 -7.13 -29.06 -6.51
CA TYR A 90 -8.10 -27.98 -6.50
C TYR A 90 -7.60 -26.71 -7.20
N ASP A 91 -6.29 -26.43 -7.14
CA ASP A 91 -5.65 -25.35 -7.90
C ASP A 91 -5.80 -25.61 -9.41
N GLY A 92 -5.50 -26.83 -9.86
CA GLY A 92 -5.69 -27.25 -11.25
C GLY A 92 -7.15 -27.17 -11.74
N GLN A 93 -8.13 -27.34 -10.84
CA GLN A 93 -9.56 -27.15 -11.13
C GLN A 93 -10.03 -25.69 -10.99
N LYS A 94 -9.12 -24.74 -10.70
CA LYS A 94 -9.42 -23.33 -10.39
C LYS A 94 -10.39 -23.13 -9.22
N GLN A 95 -10.43 -24.10 -8.30
CA GLN A 95 -11.17 -24.02 -7.04
C GLN A 95 -10.27 -23.38 -5.98
N TYR A 96 -9.88 -22.12 -6.21
CA TYR A 96 -8.77 -21.48 -5.50
C TYR A 96 -8.97 -21.39 -3.98
N GLU A 97 -10.17 -21.07 -3.49
CA GLU A 97 -10.44 -21.04 -2.04
C GLU A 97 -10.22 -22.41 -1.38
N THR A 98 -10.59 -23.49 -2.08
CA THR A 98 -10.35 -24.86 -1.61
C THR A 98 -8.87 -25.20 -1.67
N ALA A 99 -8.18 -24.81 -2.74
CA ALA A 99 -6.75 -25.03 -2.91
C ALA A 99 -5.93 -24.34 -1.81
N ILE A 100 -6.22 -23.05 -1.56
CA ILE A 100 -5.62 -22.24 -0.50
C ILE A 100 -5.77 -22.92 0.86
N TYR A 101 -6.97 -23.39 1.20
CA TYR A 101 -7.20 -24.10 2.46
C TYR A 101 -6.25 -25.29 2.63
N TYR A 102 -6.05 -26.07 1.57
CA TYR A 102 -5.18 -27.25 1.64
C TYR A 102 -3.69 -26.89 1.63
N TYR A 103 -3.26 -25.86 0.91
CA TYR A 103 -1.88 -25.36 0.97
C TYR A 103 -1.55 -24.77 2.36
N GLU A 104 -2.47 -24.01 2.97
CA GLU A 104 -2.33 -23.55 4.35
C GLU A 104 -2.24 -24.72 5.33
N LEU A 105 -3.09 -25.73 5.16
CA LEU A 105 -3.11 -26.93 5.99
C LEU A 105 -1.86 -27.79 5.82
N GLU A 106 -1.33 -27.91 4.60
CA GLU A 106 -0.04 -28.52 4.32
C GLU A 106 1.06 -27.82 5.13
N ASN A 107 1.16 -26.49 5.00
CA ASN A 107 2.18 -25.71 5.70
C ASN A 107 2.05 -25.82 7.24
N GLU A 108 0.82 -25.75 7.78
CA GLU A 108 0.58 -25.95 9.22
C GLU A 108 1.10 -27.32 9.70
N ASN A 109 0.99 -28.38 8.87
CA ASN A 109 1.46 -29.71 9.22
C ASN A 109 2.98 -29.85 9.04
N TRP A 110 3.59 -29.28 8.00
CA TRP A 110 5.05 -29.26 7.88
C TRP A 110 5.72 -28.56 9.06
N LEU A 111 5.18 -27.42 9.50
CA LEU A 111 5.69 -26.70 10.67
C LEU A 111 5.61 -27.55 11.95
N LYS A 112 4.52 -28.32 12.14
CA LYS A 112 4.42 -29.27 13.27
C LYS A 112 5.45 -30.40 13.19
N ALA A 113 5.84 -30.80 11.98
CA ALA A 113 6.87 -31.79 11.74
C ALA A 113 8.30 -31.23 11.84
N GLY A 114 8.47 -29.92 12.05
CA GLY A 114 9.77 -29.26 12.13
C GLY A 114 10.39 -28.89 10.77
N TYR A 115 9.58 -28.85 9.71
CA TYR A 115 10.01 -28.49 8.35
C TYR A 115 9.28 -27.25 7.84
N ASP A 116 9.89 -26.53 6.91
CA ASP A 116 9.32 -25.37 6.20
C ASP A 116 8.92 -25.70 4.75
N TRP A 117 8.83 -26.99 4.42
CA TRP A 117 8.61 -27.47 3.04
C TRP A 117 7.31 -26.99 2.39
N GLY A 118 6.33 -26.55 3.18
CA GLY A 118 5.08 -25.96 2.70
C GLY A 118 5.18 -24.49 2.28
N ALA A 119 6.32 -23.83 2.45
CA ALA A 119 6.46 -22.41 2.17
C ALA A 119 6.23 -22.06 0.68
N GLN A 120 6.66 -22.92 -0.25
CA GLN A 120 6.43 -22.70 -1.69
C GLN A 120 4.94 -22.74 -2.05
N ASP A 121 4.22 -23.74 -1.55
CA ASP A 121 2.78 -23.86 -1.79
C ASP A 121 1.99 -22.76 -1.05
N LEU A 122 2.52 -22.23 0.06
CA LEU A 122 1.96 -21.05 0.72
C LEU A 122 2.13 -19.78 -0.13
N PHE A 123 3.27 -19.58 -0.81
CA PHE A 123 3.41 -18.49 -1.79
C PHE A 123 2.38 -18.64 -2.91
N ARG A 124 2.19 -19.86 -3.43
CA ARG A 124 1.15 -20.14 -4.43
C ARG A 124 -0.25 -19.84 -3.90
N ALA A 125 -0.55 -20.18 -2.64
CA ALA A 125 -1.82 -19.86 -1.99
C ALA A 125 -2.07 -18.34 -1.95
N GLU A 126 -1.04 -17.56 -1.65
CA GLU A 126 -1.13 -16.10 -1.69
C GLU A 126 -1.29 -15.55 -3.11
N GLU A 127 -0.66 -16.12 -4.13
CA GLU A 127 -0.88 -15.74 -5.54
C GLU A 127 -2.34 -15.91 -5.97
N ILE A 128 -2.96 -17.04 -5.63
CA ILE A 128 -4.33 -17.37 -6.04
C ILE A 128 -5.40 -16.84 -5.08
N ARG A 129 -5.02 -16.08 -4.06
CA ARG A 129 -5.96 -15.49 -3.11
C ARG A 129 -6.67 -14.30 -3.73
N SER A 130 -8.00 -14.38 -3.81
CA SER A 130 -8.82 -13.24 -4.20
C SER A 130 -8.93 -12.24 -3.05
N THR A 131 -8.45 -11.03 -3.27
CA THR A 131 -8.46 -9.96 -2.27
C THR A 131 -9.17 -8.73 -2.83
N LEU A 132 -10.07 -8.15 -2.03
CA LEU A 132 -10.66 -6.84 -2.29
C LEU A 132 -10.48 -5.98 -1.04
N GLU A 133 -9.86 -4.83 -1.24
CA GLU A 133 -9.62 -3.83 -0.20
C GLU A 133 -10.13 -2.48 -0.68
N LEU A 134 -10.59 -1.66 0.25
CA LEU A 134 -11.18 -0.36 -0.06
C LEU A 134 -10.32 0.74 0.57
N TYR A 135 -10.07 1.76 -0.23
CA TYR A 135 -9.28 2.92 0.13
C TYR A 135 -10.13 4.17 -0.04
N VAL A 136 -10.11 5.07 0.94
CA VAL A 136 -10.94 6.27 0.95
C VAL A 136 -10.03 7.47 0.72
N GLN A 137 -10.41 8.31 -0.24
CA GLN A 137 -9.70 9.54 -0.51
C GLN A 137 -9.85 10.51 0.67
N THR A 138 -8.74 11.10 1.10
CA THR A 138 -8.72 12.07 2.19
C THR A 138 -7.68 13.17 1.96
N GLU A 139 -7.96 14.36 2.51
CA GLU A 139 -7.02 15.49 2.63
C GLU A 139 -6.54 15.67 4.08
N ASP A 140 -6.89 14.74 4.99
CA ASP A 140 -6.44 14.73 6.40
C ASP A 140 -4.96 14.35 6.49
N GLU A 141 -4.09 15.35 6.61
CA GLU A 141 -2.64 15.14 6.72
C GLU A 141 -2.23 14.24 7.89
N PRO A 142 -2.73 14.42 9.13
CA PRO A 142 -2.50 13.46 10.22
C PRO A 142 -2.82 12.01 9.85
N ALA A 143 -3.96 11.75 9.20
CA ALA A 143 -4.33 10.40 8.78
C ALA A 143 -3.38 9.86 7.70
N LEU A 144 -3.00 10.68 6.72
CA LEU A 144 -2.03 10.32 5.69
C LEU A 144 -0.66 10.01 6.29
N ALA A 145 -0.17 10.88 7.18
CA ALA A 145 1.10 10.71 7.88
C ALA A 145 1.10 9.44 8.74
N ALA A 146 0.00 9.16 9.47
CA ALA A 146 -0.13 7.96 10.28
C ALA A 146 -0.12 6.68 9.42
N ALA A 147 -0.84 6.66 8.29
CA ALA A 147 -0.82 5.54 7.36
C ALA A 147 0.57 5.33 6.73
N SER A 148 1.32 6.42 6.55
CA SER A 148 2.65 6.45 5.96
C SER A 148 3.80 6.32 6.95
N GLY A 149 3.55 6.25 8.26
CA GLY A 149 4.57 6.24 9.32
C GLY A 149 4.96 4.82 9.76
N GLY A 150 6.20 4.65 10.23
CA GLY A 150 6.67 3.41 10.87
C GLY A 150 6.35 3.39 12.37
N ASN A 151 6.50 2.22 13.01
CA ASN A 151 6.25 2.03 14.44
C ASN A 151 7.31 2.70 15.36
N GLY A 152 8.45 3.13 14.81
CA GLY A 152 9.58 3.71 15.54
C GLY A 152 9.47 5.19 15.93
N GLY A 153 8.38 5.88 15.54
CA GLY A 153 8.07 7.25 15.99
C GLY A 153 8.87 8.40 15.36
N GLY A 154 9.88 8.12 14.53
CA GLY A 154 10.69 9.13 13.82
C GLY A 154 10.86 8.82 12.34
N LEU A 155 11.19 9.85 11.56
CA LEU A 155 11.55 9.73 10.15
C LEU A 155 13.03 9.34 10.02
N ALA A 156 13.32 8.37 9.14
CA ALA A 156 14.68 8.06 8.72
C ALA A 156 15.27 9.21 7.87
N LYS A 157 16.60 9.13 7.61
CA LYS A 157 17.32 10.11 6.79
C LYS A 157 16.63 10.26 5.42
N PHE A 158 16.24 11.49 5.06
CA PHE A 158 15.52 11.83 3.83
C PHE A 158 14.10 11.25 3.67
N GLU A 159 13.54 10.64 4.70
CA GLU A 159 12.20 10.07 4.62
C GLU A 159 11.11 11.14 4.52
N PRO A 160 10.19 11.06 3.54
CA PRO A 160 9.03 11.94 3.47
C PRO A 160 7.98 11.52 4.50
N VAL A 161 7.25 12.49 5.07
CA VAL A 161 6.14 12.23 5.99
C VAL A 161 5.09 11.34 5.30
N TYR A 162 4.74 11.70 4.07
CA TYR A 162 3.93 10.90 3.15
C TYR A 162 4.24 11.34 1.70
N GLY A 163 3.87 10.52 0.73
CA GLY A 163 4.27 10.69 -0.67
C GLY A 163 5.47 9.84 -1.05
N THR A 164 5.78 9.83 -2.36
CA THR A 164 6.80 8.96 -2.96
C THR A 164 7.73 9.79 -3.85
N TYR A 165 9.04 9.69 -3.67
CA TYR A 165 10.03 10.29 -4.58
C TYR A 165 10.03 9.58 -5.93
N LEU A 166 10.02 10.38 -7.01
CA LEU A 166 10.24 9.87 -8.37
C LEU A 166 11.73 9.74 -8.65
N GLY A 167 12.17 8.54 -8.99
CA GLY A 167 13.54 8.25 -9.40
C GLY A 167 13.62 7.81 -10.85
N MET A 168 14.77 8.04 -11.49
CA MET A 168 15.05 7.47 -12.82
C MET A 168 16.53 7.15 -13.03
N TYR A 169 16.81 6.02 -13.67
CA TYR A 169 18.02 5.81 -14.44
C TYR A 169 17.77 6.20 -15.89
N SER A 170 18.57 7.13 -16.43
CA SER A 170 18.36 7.68 -17.77
C SER A 170 19.60 7.65 -18.66
N GLU A 171 20.72 7.10 -18.18
CA GLU A 171 21.98 7.14 -18.93
C GLU A 171 21.88 6.45 -20.30
N LEU A 172 21.12 5.35 -20.37
CA LEU A 172 20.88 4.59 -21.60
C LEU A 172 19.65 5.05 -22.38
N ASP A 173 19.11 6.22 -22.04
CA ASP A 173 18.18 6.95 -22.88
C ASP A 173 18.98 7.86 -23.84
N PRO A 174 19.12 7.52 -25.14
CA PRO A 174 19.84 8.36 -26.11
C PRO A 174 19.48 9.86 -26.18
N GLN A 175 18.28 10.29 -25.72
CA GLN A 175 17.86 11.69 -25.78
C GLN A 175 18.07 12.43 -24.46
N MET A 176 17.90 11.74 -23.34
CA MET A 176 18.08 12.29 -22.00
C MET A 176 19.51 12.12 -21.51
N GLY A 177 20.07 10.90 -21.62
CA GLY A 177 21.35 10.53 -21.03
C GLY A 177 21.44 11.01 -19.58
N ASN A 178 22.56 11.66 -19.26
CA ASN A 178 22.77 12.27 -17.94
C ASN A 178 22.34 13.76 -17.86
N GLN A 179 21.49 14.24 -18.77
CA GLN A 179 20.99 15.63 -18.82
C GLN A 179 19.73 15.83 -17.95
N TYR A 180 19.88 15.59 -16.65
CA TYR A 180 18.77 15.53 -15.67
C TYR A 180 17.87 16.76 -15.64
N ALA A 181 18.43 17.95 -15.84
CA ALA A 181 17.68 19.21 -15.87
C ALA A 181 16.60 19.26 -16.99
N ARG A 182 16.68 18.38 -17.99
CA ARG A 182 15.70 18.28 -19.08
C ARG A 182 14.54 17.33 -18.80
N SER A 183 14.51 16.67 -17.64
CA SER A 183 13.45 15.72 -17.29
C SER A 183 12.04 16.26 -17.49
N GLU A 184 11.78 17.49 -17.04
CA GLU A 184 10.45 18.10 -17.15
C GLU A 184 10.02 18.30 -18.61
N GLN A 185 10.97 18.59 -19.51
CA GLN A 185 10.71 18.69 -20.94
C GLN A 185 10.20 17.35 -21.53
N PHE A 186 10.74 16.22 -21.06
CA PHE A 186 10.38 14.90 -21.60
C PHE A 186 9.13 14.33 -20.93
N TYR A 187 9.00 14.47 -19.61
CA TYR A 187 8.02 13.74 -18.82
C TYR A 187 6.91 14.61 -18.20
N ASN A 188 6.90 15.93 -18.48
CA ASN A 188 6.01 16.92 -17.85
C ASN A 188 6.18 17.03 -16.32
N LYS A 189 7.26 16.44 -15.78
CA LYS A 189 7.60 16.48 -14.35
C LYS A 189 9.10 16.21 -14.14
N LYS A 190 9.65 16.79 -13.07
CA LYS A 190 11.02 16.53 -12.61
C LYS A 190 11.09 15.23 -11.81
N HIS A 191 12.18 14.48 -11.94
CA HIS A 191 12.49 13.39 -11.04
C HIS A 191 13.31 13.91 -9.85
N ALA A 192 13.01 13.41 -8.66
CA ALA A 192 13.68 13.74 -7.41
C ALA A 192 15.03 13.03 -7.24
N ILE A 193 15.19 11.85 -7.84
CA ILE A 193 16.35 10.97 -7.68
C ILE A 193 16.85 10.53 -9.06
N TYR A 194 18.17 10.53 -9.26
CA TYR A 194 18.79 9.90 -10.42
C TYR A 194 19.70 8.76 -10.01
N LEU A 195 19.55 7.60 -10.65
CA LEU A 195 20.40 6.44 -10.42
C LEU A 195 21.66 6.52 -11.28
N ALA A 196 22.81 6.30 -10.65
CA ALA A 196 24.11 6.12 -11.29
C ALA A 196 24.78 4.85 -10.77
N TYR A 197 25.65 4.26 -11.58
CA TYR A 197 26.46 3.09 -11.20
C TYR A 197 27.92 3.50 -11.05
N THR A 198 28.59 2.90 -10.08
CA THR A 198 30.04 3.00 -9.94
C THR A 198 30.58 1.72 -9.29
N GLN A 199 31.87 1.47 -9.50
CA GLN A 199 32.54 0.26 -8.99
C GLN A 199 33.53 0.63 -7.90
N TRP A 200 33.79 -0.31 -6.99
CA TRP A 200 34.87 -0.21 -6.03
C TRP A 200 36.21 0.03 -6.74
N GLY A 201 37.09 0.80 -6.10
CA GLY A 201 38.35 1.29 -6.69
C GLY A 201 38.19 2.46 -7.69
N LYS A 202 36.98 2.90 -8.04
CA LYS A 202 36.76 4.09 -8.89
C LYS A 202 36.58 5.35 -8.04
N PRO A 203 37.05 6.52 -8.49
CA PRO A 203 36.84 7.77 -7.77
C PRO A 203 35.35 8.09 -7.65
N PHE A 204 34.98 8.89 -6.64
CA PHE A 204 33.61 9.38 -6.46
C PHE A 204 33.08 9.98 -7.78
N PRO A 205 31.88 9.58 -8.25
CA PRO A 205 31.48 9.83 -9.63
C PRO A 205 30.88 11.24 -9.77
N ARG A 206 31.77 12.24 -9.69
CA ARG A 206 31.48 13.67 -9.51
C ARG A 206 30.56 14.26 -10.59
N GLN A 207 30.64 13.78 -11.83
CA GLN A 207 29.83 14.35 -12.91
C GLN A 207 28.33 14.09 -12.71
N TYR A 208 27.94 12.91 -12.22
CA TYR A 208 26.53 12.64 -11.90
C TYR A 208 26.03 13.55 -10.78
N ALA A 209 26.85 13.81 -9.75
CA ALA A 209 26.52 14.74 -8.68
C ALA A 209 26.37 16.19 -9.20
N VAL A 210 27.22 16.63 -10.13
CA VAL A 210 27.07 17.95 -10.77
C VAL A 210 25.75 18.04 -11.52
N ASN A 211 25.40 17.02 -12.30
CA ASN A 211 24.16 16.98 -13.06
C ASN A 211 22.92 16.94 -12.14
N ALA A 212 22.98 16.17 -11.05
CA ALA A 212 21.90 16.07 -10.07
C ALA A 212 21.70 17.42 -9.36
N LYS A 213 22.79 18.08 -8.94
CA LYS A 213 22.74 19.42 -8.34
C LYS A 213 22.13 20.45 -9.28
N ALA A 214 22.51 20.44 -10.56
CA ALA A 214 21.95 21.34 -11.57
C ALA A 214 20.44 21.11 -11.79
N ALA A 215 19.96 19.88 -11.62
CA ALA A 215 18.55 19.53 -11.71
C ALA A 215 17.76 19.79 -10.41
N GLY A 216 18.44 20.06 -9.28
CA GLY A 216 17.82 20.13 -7.96
C GLY A 216 17.40 18.76 -7.40
N ALA A 217 18.05 17.68 -7.86
CA ALA A 217 17.75 16.30 -7.52
C ALA A 217 18.78 15.71 -6.55
N ALA A 218 18.39 14.61 -5.91
CA ALA A 218 19.27 13.70 -5.18
C ALA A 218 19.93 12.68 -6.12
N LEU A 219 20.94 11.99 -5.61
CA LEU A 219 21.65 10.94 -6.33
C LEU A 219 21.45 9.60 -5.63
N GLN A 220 21.02 8.58 -6.35
CA GLN A 220 21.12 7.19 -5.93
C GLN A 220 22.35 6.58 -6.60
N ILE A 221 23.23 5.94 -5.84
CA ILE A 221 24.46 5.34 -6.35
C ILE A 221 24.43 3.85 -6.08
N ALA A 222 24.37 3.03 -7.13
CA ALA A 222 24.73 1.62 -7.05
C ALA A 222 26.25 1.52 -6.96
N PHE A 223 26.77 1.05 -5.83
CA PHE A 223 28.21 0.96 -5.57
C PHE A 223 28.64 -0.49 -5.46
N GLU A 224 29.30 -0.97 -6.50
CA GLU A 224 29.49 -2.39 -6.77
C GLU A 224 30.93 -2.85 -6.49
N PRO A 225 31.16 -3.80 -5.57
CA PRO A 225 32.46 -4.43 -5.39
C PRO A 225 32.68 -5.49 -6.47
N GLY A 226 33.01 -5.04 -7.69
CA GLY A 226 33.11 -5.88 -8.89
C GLY A 226 34.08 -7.06 -8.77
N ASN A 227 35.05 -7.03 -7.85
CA ASN A 227 35.97 -8.15 -7.60
C ASN A 227 35.57 -8.99 -6.36
N GLY A 228 34.35 -8.82 -5.85
CA GLY A 228 33.83 -9.49 -4.65
C GLY A 228 34.11 -8.73 -3.36
N LEU A 229 33.57 -9.21 -2.24
CA LEU A 229 33.58 -8.49 -0.95
C LEU A 229 34.96 -8.34 -0.31
N ASP A 230 35.95 -9.14 -0.71
CA ASP A 230 37.32 -9.09 -0.16
C ASP A 230 38.05 -7.78 -0.45
N GLU A 231 37.68 -7.06 -1.52
CA GLU A 231 38.28 -5.76 -1.84
C GLU A 231 37.77 -4.63 -0.95
N VAL A 232 36.67 -4.85 -0.24
CA VAL A 232 36.00 -3.87 0.61
C VAL A 232 36.71 -3.75 1.95
N LYS A 233 37.54 -2.70 2.06
CA LYS A 233 38.37 -2.42 3.23
C LYS A 233 38.32 -0.94 3.57
N ASP A 234 38.43 -0.63 4.86
CA ASP A 234 38.71 0.74 5.30
C ASP A 234 40.12 1.13 4.84
N GLY A 235 40.28 2.39 4.45
CA GLY A 235 41.51 2.97 3.96
C GLY A 235 41.27 4.29 3.23
N ASP A 236 42.37 4.89 2.75
CA ASP A 236 42.35 6.21 2.13
C ASP A 236 41.37 6.32 0.96
N TYR A 237 41.24 5.26 0.16
CA TYR A 237 40.34 5.23 -0.99
C TYR A 237 38.88 5.53 -0.60
N ILE A 238 38.29 4.75 0.30
CA ILE A 238 36.87 4.87 0.64
C ILE A 238 36.60 6.14 1.45
N ARG A 239 37.58 6.59 2.26
CA ARG A 239 37.49 7.87 2.98
C ARG A 239 37.55 9.08 2.05
N GLN A 240 38.40 9.06 1.03
CA GLN A 240 38.42 10.09 -0.03
C GLN A 240 37.13 10.05 -0.86
N TRP A 241 36.59 8.86 -1.14
CA TRP A 241 35.31 8.70 -1.82
C TRP A 241 34.18 9.34 -0.99
N ALA A 242 34.12 9.05 0.31
CA ALA A 242 33.15 9.62 1.25
C ALA A 242 33.29 11.15 1.37
N ALA A 243 34.52 11.67 1.46
CA ALA A 243 34.77 13.11 1.42
C ALA A 243 34.26 13.75 0.12
N GLY A 244 34.40 13.07 -1.02
CA GLY A 244 33.81 13.47 -2.30
C GLY A 244 32.29 13.53 -2.25
N ALA A 245 31.65 12.53 -1.66
CA ALA A 245 30.20 12.49 -1.44
C ALA A 245 29.71 13.64 -0.54
N LYS A 246 30.40 13.90 0.57
CA LYS A 246 30.13 15.03 1.48
C LYS A 246 30.25 16.38 0.78
N ALA A 247 31.29 16.58 -0.01
CA ALA A 247 31.54 17.84 -0.70
C ALA A 247 30.43 18.23 -1.70
N THR A 248 29.58 17.29 -2.11
CA THR A 248 28.43 17.61 -2.99
C THR A 248 27.37 18.46 -2.29
N GLY A 249 27.14 18.20 -0.99
CA GLY A 249 26.00 18.70 -0.21
C GLY A 249 24.64 18.16 -0.66
N LEU A 250 24.60 17.15 -1.52
CA LEU A 250 23.37 16.54 -2.00
C LEU A 250 22.90 15.42 -1.05
N PRO A 251 21.59 15.17 -0.95
CA PRO A 251 21.11 13.88 -0.47
C PRO A 251 21.60 12.77 -1.40
N ILE A 252 22.25 11.75 -0.84
CA ILE A 252 22.75 10.59 -1.57
C ILE A 252 22.14 9.33 -0.97
N PHE A 253 21.56 8.46 -1.81
CA PHE A 253 21.13 7.12 -1.45
C PHE A 253 22.18 6.12 -1.93
N LEU A 254 23.00 5.59 -1.03
CA LEU A 254 24.08 4.66 -1.37
C LEU A 254 23.56 3.22 -1.31
N ARG A 255 23.38 2.64 -2.49
CA ARG A 255 22.98 1.26 -2.71
C ARG A 255 24.23 0.40 -2.87
N PHE A 256 24.89 0.11 -1.75
CA PHE A 256 26.12 -0.69 -1.71
C PHE A 256 25.82 -2.18 -1.91
N ALA A 257 26.55 -2.83 -2.84
CA ALA A 257 26.49 -4.27 -3.09
C ALA A 257 25.03 -4.80 -3.16
N CYS A 258 24.21 -4.22 -4.04
CA CYS A 258 22.81 -4.61 -4.22
C CYS A 258 22.65 -6.03 -4.80
N GLU A 259 21.45 -6.60 -4.64
CA GLU A 259 21.07 -7.90 -5.21
C GLU A 259 21.95 -9.07 -4.76
N MET A 260 22.61 -8.92 -3.62
CA MET A 260 23.47 -9.92 -2.97
C MET A 260 22.79 -11.28 -2.73
N ASN A 261 21.46 -11.33 -2.74
CA ASN A 261 20.67 -12.55 -2.61
C ASN A 261 20.60 -13.37 -3.91
N GLY A 262 20.96 -12.80 -5.06
CA GLY A 262 21.04 -13.48 -6.35
C GLY A 262 22.45 -13.96 -6.70
N ASN A 263 22.57 -15.05 -7.45
CA ASN A 263 23.86 -15.66 -7.82
C ASN A 263 24.52 -15.04 -9.08
N TRP A 264 23.99 -13.93 -9.58
CA TRP A 264 24.51 -13.22 -10.75
C TRP A 264 25.52 -12.12 -10.42
N VAL A 265 25.74 -11.82 -9.14
CA VAL A 265 26.71 -10.82 -8.67
C VAL A 265 27.88 -11.48 -7.92
N PRO A 266 29.13 -10.98 -8.03
CA PRO A 266 30.28 -11.60 -7.39
C PRO A 266 30.34 -11.43 -5.86
N TRP A 267 29.39 -10.70 -5.26
CA TRP A 267 29.27 -10.48 -3.81
C TRP A 267 28.11 -11.29 -3.19
N HIS A 268 27.74 -12.42 -3.80
CA HIS A 268 26.73 -13.35 -3.28
C HIS A 268 27.36 -14.52 -2.50
N GLY A 269 26.54 -15.26 -1.76
CA GLY A 269 26.89 -16.57 -1.19
C GLY A 269 27.38 -16.56 0.26
N ASP A 270 27.93 -15.44 0.74
CA ASP A 270 28.37 -15.27 2.14
C ASP A 270 27.65 -14.09 2.82
N PRO A 271 26.50 -14.35 3.48
CA PRO A 271 25.76 -13.32 4.18
C PRO A 271 26.53 -12.71 5.36
N ALA A 272 27.39 -13.47 6.04
CA ALA A 272 28.15 -12.97 7.19
C ALA A 272 29.19 -11.95 6.74
N GLN A 273 29.95 -12.27 5.69
CA GLN A 273 30.88 -11.34 5.08
C GLN A 273 30.16 -10.10 4.52
N TYR A 274 29.01 -10.29 3.87
CA TYR A 274 28.20 -9.17 3.37
C TYR A 274 27.83 -8.20 4.50
N ILE A 275 27.30 -8.71 5.61
CA ILE A 275 26.90 -7.89 6.76
C ILE A 275 28.10 -7.13 7.33
N GLU A 276 29.25 -7.78 7.49
CA GLU A 276 30.49 -7.14 7.93
C GLU A 276 30.86 -5.96 7.01
N LYS A 277 30.89 -6.18 5.69
CA LYS A 277 31.29 -5.15 4.73
C LYS A 277 30.27 -4.02 4.60
N PHE A 278 28.98 -4.33 4.71
CA PHE A 278 27.94 -3.31 4.72
C PHE A 278 28.10 -2.38 5.93
N LYS A 279 28.32 -2.95 7.13
CA LYS A 279 28.55 -2.17 8.35
C LYS A 279 29.82 -1.32 8.26
N LEU A 280 30.90 -1.86 7.69
CA LEU A 280 32.13 -1.09 7.44
C LEU A 280 31.86 0.15 6.57
N VAL A 281 31.14 -0.02 5.45
CA VAL A 281 30.81 1.10 4.57
C VAL A 281 29.87 2.09 5.26
N HIS A 282 28.85 1.59 5.98
CA HIS A 282 27.95 2.42 6.79
C HIS A 282 28.73 3.30 7.77
N ASP A 283 29.61 2.72 8.58
CA ASP A 283 30.33 3.44 9.63
C ASP A 283 31.22 4.54 9.06
N ILE A 284 31.84 4.29 7.89
CA ILE A 284 32.63 5.30 7.18
C ILE A 284 31.73 6.43 6.65
N MET A 285 30.57 6.11 6.07
CA MET A 285 29.64 7.14 5.59
C MET A 285 29.06 7.96 6.74
N GLU A 286 28.71 7.33 7.86
CA GLU A 286 28.19 8.05 9.03
C GLU A 286 29.24 9.01 9.62
N GLN A 287 30.51 8.61 9.65
CA GLN A 287 31.61 9.47 10.11
C GLN A 287 31.95 10.59 9.12
N GLU A 288 32.11 10.25 7.84
CA GLU A 288 32.75 11.12 6.85
C GLU A 288 31.76 11.84 5.93
N ALA A 289 30.55 11.29 5.74
CA ALA A 289 29.56 11.76 4.76
C ALA A 289 28.10 11.61 5.25
N PRO A 290 27.69 12.33 6.31
CA PRO A 290 26.35 12.19 6.92
C PRO A 290 25.18 12.57 5.99
N ASN A 291 25.46 13.16 4.82
CA ASN A 291 24.49 13.38 3.73
C ASN A 291 24.22 12.13 2.88
N VAL A 292 24.84 10.99 3.21
CA VAL A 292 24.61 9.69 2.58
C VAL A 292 23.66 8.87 3.46
N ALA A 293 22.59 8.36 2.86
CA ALA A 293 21.70 7.35 3.41
C ALA A 293 22.11 5.97 2.91
N MET A 294 22.30 5.02 3.83
CA MET A 294 22.65 3.65 3.49
C MET A 294 21.40 2.86 3.08
N VAL A 295 21.43 2.28 1.88
CA VAL A 295 20.33 1.50 1.31
C VAL A 295 20.72 0.04 1.21
N TRP A 296 20.08 -0.82 2.00
CA TRP A 296 20.14 -2.26 1.83
C TRP A 296 19.13 -2.70 0.78
N SER A 297 19.56 -3.26 -0.35
CA SER A 297 18.68 -3.51 -1.50
C SER A 297 18.90 -4.89 -2.13
N PRO A 298 18.18 -5.93 -1.68
CA PRO A 298 18.09 -7.21 -2.39
C PRO A 298 17.38 -7.09 -3.74
N GLY A 299 17.47 -8.13 -4.57
CA GLY A 299 16.52 -8.39 -5.66
C GLY A 299 15.25 -9.04 -5.13
N ASP A 300 14.12 -8.90 -5.83
CA ASP A 300 12.87 -9.58 -5.48
C ASP A 300 12.96 -11.11 -5.60
N VAL A 301 13.89 -11.58 -6.43
CA VAL A 301 14.22 -13.00 -6.60
C VAL A 301 15.71 -13.21 -6.32
N PRO A 302 16.12 -14.32 -5.67
CA PRO A 302 15.29 -15.21 -4.86
C PRO A 302 14.85 -14.53 -3.55
N ILE A 303 13.56 -14.62 -3.23
CA ILE A 303 12.94 -13.93 -2.10
C ILE A 303 13.36 -14.51 -0.74
N ASN A 304 13.56 -15.83 -0.68
CA ASN A 304 13.76 -16.59 0.55
C ASN A 304 15.16 -16.43 1.16
N THR A 305 16.15 -15.98 0.39
CA THR A 305 17.52 -15.79 0.90
C THR A 305 17.79 -14.36 1.35
N MET A 306 16.92 -13.39 1.04
CA MET A 306 17.20 -11.97 1.30
C MET A 306 17.49 -11.70 2.78
N SER A 307 16.69 -12.26 3.69
CA SER A 307 16.73 -11.90 5.11
C SER A 307 18.04 -12.32 5.79
N ALA A 308 18.75 -13.31 5.23
CA ALA A 308 20.06 -13.71 5.73
C ALA A 308 21.13 -12.60 5.57
N TYR A 309 20.94 -11.68 4.62
CA TYR A 309 21.87 -10.59 4.31
C TYR A 309 21.52 -9.28 5.03
N TYR A 310 20.46 -9.23 5.85
CA TYR A 310 20.04 -7.98 6.48
C TYR A 310 21.05 -7.51 7.54
N PRO A 311 21.70 -6.33 7.39
CA PRO A 311 22.77 -5.90 8.29
C PRO A 311 22.30 -5.48 9.69
N GLY A 312 21.01 -5.16 9.84
CA GLY A 312 20.43 -4.65 11.08
C GLY A 312 19.94 -3.20 10.96
N ASP A 313 19.02 -2.82 11.85
CA ASP A 313 18.42 -1.48 11.84
C ASP A 313 19.39 -0.36 12.19
N ASP A 314 20.51 -0.68 12.83
CA ASP A 314 21.59 0.22 13.19
C ASP A 314 22.40 0.70 11.98
N ALA A 315 22.47 -0.10 10.91
CA ALA A 315 23.30 0.18 9.75
C ALA A 315 22.50 0.56 8.49
N VAL A 316 21.17 0.37 8.49
CA VAL A 316 20.31 0.57 7.32
C VAL A 316 19.43 1.81 7.51
N ASP A 317 19.56 2.81 6.65
CA ASP A 317 18.62 3.94 6.62
C ASP A 317 17.34 3.59 5.84
N TRP A 318 17.50 2.88 4.71
CA TRP A 318 16.41 2.52 3.79
C TRP A 318 16.50 1.06 3.35
N VAL A 319 15.33 0.43 3.21
CA VAL A 319 15.22 -0.89 2.57
C VAL A 319 14.82 -0.69 1.11
N GLY A 320 15.73 -1.04 0.21
CA GLY A 320 15.54 -1.04 -1.23
C GLY A 320 15.12 -2.39 -1.77
N VAL A 321 14.66 -2.42 -3.01
CA VAL A 321 14.52 -3.65 -3.79
C VAL A 321 14.72 -3.37 -5.28
N SER A 322 15.37 -4.29 -5.99
CA SER A 322 15.35 -4.35 -7.45
C SER A 322 14.25 -5.32 -7.88
N MET A 323 13.31 -4.88 -8.72
CA MET A 323 12.24 -5.74 -9.24
C MET A 323 11.79 -5.32 -10.62
N TYR A 324 11.52 -6.26 -11.52
CA TYR A 324 11.12 -5.95 -12.89
C TYR A 324 9.82 -6.64 -13.27
N SER A 325 9.00 -5.94 -14.04
CA SER A 325 7.85 -6.53 -14.72
C SER A 325 8.27 -6.95 -16.12
N ILE A 326 8.69 -8.21 -16.23
CA ILE A 326 9.09 -8.87 -17.49
C ILE A 326 8.15 -10.05 -17.81
N PRO A 327 7.85 -10.33 -19.10
CA PRO A 327 6.98 -11.43 -19.49
C PRO A 327 7.65 -12.81 -19.38
N TYR A 328 8.99 -12.87 -19.44
CA TYR A 328 9.77 -14.10 -19.48
C TYR A 328 10.95 -14.01 -18.52
N GLU A 329 11.14 -15.04 -17.70
CA GLU A 329 12.31 -15.14 -16.83
C GLU A 329 13.59 -15.29 -17.67
N ASN A 330 14.56 -14.39 -17.48
CA ASN A 330 15.81 -14.35 -18.26
C ASN A 330 15.58 -14.36 -19.78
N GLY A 331 14.42 -13.84 -20.22
CA GLY A 331 14.05 -13.84 -21.63
C GLY A 331 13.77 -15.22 -22.22
N ASP A 332 13.51 -16.25 -21.42
CA ASP A 332 13.17 -17.61 -21.86
C ASP A 332 11.65 -17.78 -22.05
N PRO A 333 11.13 -17.94 -23.29
CA PRO A 333 9.70 -18.10 -23.55
C PRO A 333 9.07 -19.33 -22.91
N SER A 334 9.87 -20.32 -22.51
CA SER A 334 9.39 -21.50 -21.78
C SER A 334 9.13 -21.23 -20.30
N LYS A 335 9.56 -20.07 -19.79
CA LYS A 335 9.40 -19.61 -18.40
C LYS A 335 8.60 -18.30 -18.33
N PRO A 336 7.31 -18.31 -18.67
CA PRO A 336 6.47 -17.10 -18.61
C PRO A 336 6.26 -16.65 -17.16
N GLN A 337 6.36 -15.34 -16.92
CA GLN A 337 6.17 -14.69 -15.62
C GLN A 337 5.00 -13.67 -15.57
N PRO A 338 3.90 -13.79 -16.36
CA PRO A 338 2.88 -12.73 -16.44
C PRO A 338 1.98 -12.61 -15.19
N GLY A 339 2.00 -13.63 -14.31
CA GLY A 339 1.11 -13.77 -13.15
C GLY A 339 1.47 -12.87 -11.96
N LEU A 340 2.76 -12.68 -11.69
CA LEU A 340 3.24 -11.91 -10.55
C LEU A 340 3.41 -10.44 -10.92
N GLY A 341 2.42 -9.63 -10.58
CA GLY A 341 2.49 -8.17 -10.74
C GLY A 341 3.47 -7.51 -9.75
N PRO A 342 3.87 -6.26 -9.98
CA PRO A 342 4.79 -5.54 -9.11
C PRO A 342 4.24 -5.32 -7.69
N VAL A 343 2.90 -5.36 -7.52
CA VAL A 343 2.27 -5.29 -6.20
C VAL A 343 2.67 -6.51 -5.37
N ASP A 344 2.44 -7.72 -5.90
CA ASP A 344 2.74 -8.98 -5.19
C ASP A 344 4.24 -9.17 -4.91
N ARG A 345 5.09 -8.73 -5.84
CA ARG A 345 6.55 -8.82 -5.71
C ARG A 345 7.11 -8.01 -4.54
N LEU A 346 6.42 -6.94 -4.11
CA LEU A 346 6.86 -6.12 -2.99
C LEU A 346 6.39 -6.65 -1.63
N GLU A 347 5.32 -7.44 -1.60
CA GLU A 347 4.56 -7.78 -0.38
C GLU A 347 5.44 -8.31 0.75
N GLU A 348 6.28 -9.31 0.48
CA GLU A 348 7.07 -9.95 1.53
C GLU A 348 8.13 -9.02 2.13
N LEU A 349 8.85 -8.27 1.29
CA LEU A 349 9.82 -7.28 1.75
C LEU A 349 9.12 -6.15 2.52
N TYR A 350 7.96 -5.69 2.04
CA TYR A 350 7.17 -4.69 2.73
C TYR A 350 6.76 -5.19 4.12
N ARG A 351 6.19 -6.40 4.19
CA ARG A 351 5.74 -7.03 5.45
C ARG A 351 6.86 -7.17 6.49
N LEU A 352 8.08 -7.48 6.05
CA LEU A 352 9.21 -7.71 6.95
C LEU A 352 9.86 -6.42 7.48
N TYR A 353 9.84 -5.35 6.69
CA TYR A 353 10.69 -4.17 6.95
C TYR A 353 9.94 -2.83 7.06
N ALA A 354 8.76 -2.68 6.43
CA ALA A 354 8.09 -1.38 6.32
C ALA A 354 7.70 -0.76 7.66
N ASP A 355 7.46 -1.58 8.70
CA ASP A 355 7.19 -1.11 10.06
C ASP A 355 8.36 -0.35 10.70
N ARG A 356 9.59 -0.58 10.23
CA ARG A 356 10.83 -0.10 10.87
C ARG A 356 11.67 0.80 9.96
N LYS A 357 11.57 0.63 8.64
CA LYS A 357 12.36 1.37 7.65
C LYS A 357 11.48 1.87 6.50
N PRO A 358 11.79 3.04 5.90
CA PRO A 358 11.18 3.41 4.63
C PRO A 358 11.59 2.41 3.55
N VAL A 359 10.63 2.09 2.68
CA VAL A 359 10.83 1.17 1.56
C VAL A 359 11.04 1.97 0.28
N MET A 360 11.99 1.56 -0.56
CA MET A 360 12.15 2.07 -1.91
C MET A 360 12.20 0.94 -2.92
N ILE A 361 11.55 1.12 -4.06
CA ILE A 361 11.88 0.36 -5.25
C ILE A 361 13.09 1.06 -5.84
N SER A 362 14.27 0.54 -5.51
CA SER A 362 15.55 1.16 -5.86
C SER A 362 15.85 1.03 -7.35
N GLU A 363 15.23 0.05 -8.01
CA GLU A 363 15.31 -0.13 -9.44
C GLU A 363 14.11 -0.96 -9.93
N THR A 364 13.43 -0.47 -10.96
CA THR A 364 12.38 -1.22 -11.62
C THR A 364 12.17 -0.79 -13.04
N ALA A 365 11.67 -1.68 -13.89
CA ALA A 365 11.14 -1.31 -15.18
C ALA A 365 10.01 -2.26 -15.60
N VAL A 366 9.31 -1.85 -16.67
CA VAL A 366 8.18 -2.58 -17.22
C VAL A 366 8.39 -2.76 -18.71
N THR A 367 8.43 -4.01 -19.16
CA THR A 367 8.56 -4.35 -20.58
C THR A 367 7.33 -3.90 -21.36
N HIS A 368 7.55 -3.31 -22.53
CA HIS A 368 6.49 -3.12 -23.54
C HIS A 368 6.73 -3.88 -24.84
N THR A 369 7.94 -4.39 -25.05
CA THR A 369 8.30 -5.20 -26.23
C THR A 369 9.48 -6.11 -25.86
N THR A 370 9.47 -7.36 -26.32
CA THR A 370 10.65 -8.23 -26.20
C THR A 370 11.31 -8.45 -27.54
N VAL A 371 12.64 -8.59 -27.52
CA VAL A 371 13.44 -9.04 -28.66
C VAL A 371 13.28 -10.55 -28.86
N THR A 372 13.10 -11.30 -27.77
CA THR A 372 13.03 -12.78 -27.79
C THR A 372 11.92 -13.30 -28.69
N ASP A 373 10.72 -12.74 -28.59
CA ASP A 373 9.55 -13.19 -29.37
C ASP A 373 9.02 -12.14 -30.34
N GLY A 374 9.61 -10.94 -30.35
CA GLY A 374 9.18 -9.82 -31.19
C GLY A 374 7.78 -9.29 -30.86
N LYS A 375 7.15 -9.74 -29.77
CA LYS A 375 5.78 -9.35 -29.43
C LYS A 375 5.72 -8.02 -28.70
N SER A 376 4.61 -7.32 -28.95
CA SER A 376 4.20 -6.17 -28.15
C SER A 376 3.51 -6.65 -26.86
N TRP A 377 3.93 -6.07 -25.75
CA TRP A 377 3.36 -6.22 -24.42
C TRP A 377 2.76 -4.91 -23.92
N THR A 378 2.33 -4.03 -24.82
CA THR A 378 1.93 -2.65 -24.49
C THR A 378 0.81 -2.59 -23.46
N ASP A 379 -0.28 -3.32 -23.64
CA ASP A 379 -1.42 -3.27 -22.72
C ASP A 379 -1.04 -3.82 -21.33
N TRP A 380 -0.27 -4.90 -21.31
CA TRP A 380 0.28 -5.46 -20.07
C TRP A 380 1.27 -4.49 -19.40
N GLY A 381 2.08 -3.79 -20.19
CA GLY A 381 3.03 -2.80 -19.71
C GLY A 381 2.34 -1.57 -19.12
N VAL A 382 1.31 -1.05 -19.79
CA VAL A 382 0.48 0.05 -19.28
C VAL A 382 -0.20 -0.36 -17.98
N MET A 383 -0.76 -1.56 -17.92
CA MET A 383 -1.36 -2.11 -16.69
C MET A 383 -0.33 -2.17 -15.55
N ASN A 384 0.90 -2.62 -15.79
CA ASN A 384 1.92 -2.70 -14.74
C ASN A 384 2.51 -1.32 -14.36
N LEU A 385 2.54 -0.34 -15.27
CA LEU A 385 2.79 1.06 -14.90
C LEU A 385 1.70 1.59 -13.97
N GLU A 386 0.43 1.31 -14.26
CA GLU A 386 -0.68 1.69 -13.37
C GLU A 386 -0.57 0.98 -12.01
N ARG A 387 -0.17 -0.29 -11.98
CA ARG A 387 0.11 -0.98 -10.71
C ARG A 387 1.22 -0.28 -9.92
N LEU A 388 2.36 0.03 -10.55
CA LEU A 388 3.51 0.70 -9.91
C LEU A 388 3.15 2.09 -9.36
N TYR A 389 2.53 2.93 -10.18
CA TYR A 389 2.40 4.37 -9.87
C TYR A 389 1.03 4.75 -9.29
N GLU A 390 -0.02 3.94 -9.47
CA GLU A 390 -1.37 4.23 -8.94
C GLU A 390 -1.77 3.28 -7.81
N VAL A 391 -1.53 1.98 -7.96
CA VAL A 391 -1.99 0.97 -6.98
C VAL A 391 -1.06 0.91 -5.77
N MET A 392 0.25 0.77 -6.00
CA MET A 392 1.23 0.58 -4.93
C MET A 392 1.32 1.80 -4.00
N THR A 393 1.05 3.02 -4.49
CA THR A 393 1.01 4.22 -3.65
C THR A 393 -0.12 4.20 -2.60
N LYS A 394 -1.14 3.37 -2.81
CA LYS A 394 -2.26 3.16 -1.87
C LYS A 394 -2.01 1.93 -1.00
N GLN A 395 -1.58 0.82 -1.61
CA GLN A 395 -1.31 -0.44 -0.91
C GLN A 395 -0.13 -0.36 0.04
N TYR A 396 0.90 0.37 -0.36
CA TYR A 396 2.18 0.44 0.32
C TYR A 396 2.52 1.88 0.71
N PRO A 397 1.84 2.50 1.68
CA PRO A 397 2.08 3.89 2.08
C PRO A 397 3.48 4.15 2.68
N ARG A 398 4.24 3.08 3.00
CA ARG A 398 5.67 3.12 3.37
C ARG A 398 6.62 2.96 2.18
N LEU A 399 6.10 2.76 0.96
CA LEU A 399 6.87 2.91 -0.28
C LEU A 399 7.10 4.40 -0.50
N LYS A 400 8.35 4.84 -0.35
CA LYS A 400 8.74 6.25 -0.33
C LYS A 400 9.57 6.68 -1.53
N ALA A 401 10.04 5.75 -2.36
CA ALA A 401 10.68 6.08 -3.63
C ALA A 401 10.48 4.94 -4.66
N ILE A 402 10.36 5.33 -5.93
CA ILE A 402 10.34 4.40 -7.07
C ILE A 402 11.32 4.91 -8.11
N THR A 403 12.34 4.12 -8.44
CA THR A 403 13.36 4.48 -9.43
C THR A 403 13.19 3.66 -10.71
N TYR A 404 12.74 4.30 -11.79
CA TYR A 404 12.50 3.62 -13.08
C TYR A 404 13.78 3.45 -13.90
N PHE A 405 14.03 2.26 -14.43
CA PHE A 405 15.21 1.90 -15.21
C PHE A 405 14.95 2.08 -16.72
N ASN A 406 15.11 3.31 -17.21
CA ASN A 406 14.69 3.71 -18.56
C ASN A 406 15.79 3.43 -19.61
N ARG A 407 15.75 2.26 -20.23
CA ARG A 407 16.72 1.84 -21.26
C ARG A 407 16.07 1.03 -22.40
N GLY A 408 16.64 1.15 -23.59
CA GLY A 408 16.21 0.38 -24.76
C GLY A 408 16.80 -1.04 -24.82
N ALA A 409 16.25 -1.88 -25.69
CA ALA A 409 16.75 -3.24 -25.95
C ALA A 409 17.93 -3.30 -26.94
N ALA A 410 18.53 -2.16 -27.31
CA ALA A 410 19.55 -2.07 -28.36
C ALA A 410 20.93 -2.64 -27.95
N GLN A 411 21.07 -3.22 -26.76
CA GLN A 411 22.34 -3.77 -26.26
C GLN A 411 22.38 -5.30 -26.41
N PRO A 412 23.55 -5.88 -26.76
CA PRO A 412 23.70 -7.34 -26.82
C PRO A 412 23.30 -8.02 -25.50
N GLY A 413 22.50 -9.09 -25.59
CA GLY A 413 22.04 -9.86 -24.43
C GLY A 413 20.86 -9.25 -23.68
N VAL A 414 20.32 -8.10 -24.12
CA VAL A 414 19.10 -7.51 -23.55
C VAL A 414 17.88 -8.00 -24.32
N THR A 415 16.94 -8.61 -23.60
CA THR A 415 15.72 -9.18 -24.18
C THR A 415 14.52 -8.25 -24.10
N ASP A 416 14.52 -7.30 -23.16
CA ASP A 416 13.37 -6.48 -22.83
C ASP A 416 13.61 -5.00 -23.14
N ASN A 417 12.61 -4.35 -23.75
CA ASN A 417 12.62 -2.91 -23.96
C ASN A 417 11.84 -2.20 -22.85
N PHE A 418 12.54 -1.35 -22.11
CA PHE A 418 12.03 -0.52 -21.02
C PHE A 418 11.99 0.97 -21.37
N LEU A 419 12.39 1.34 -22.59
CA LEU A 419 12.53 2.74 -22.97
C LEU A 419 11.16 3.34 -23.23
N LEU A 420 10.66 4.14 -22.29
CA LEU A 420 9.28 4.66 -22.31
C LEU A 420 8.92 5.33 -23.64
N ARG A 421 9.86 6.03 -24.27
CA ARG A 421 9.63 6.75 -25.54
C ARG A 421 9.60 5.89 -26.79
N ASP A 422 10.04 4.64 -26.73
CA ASP A 422 9.89 3.70 -27.85
C ASP A 422 8.43 3.25 -28.01
N ASN A 423 7.57 3.57 -27.04
CA ASN A 423 6.15 3.24 -27.05
C ASN A 423 5.29 4.41 -26.54
N SER A 424 4.51 5.02 -27.44
CA SER A 424 3.69 6.20 -27.09
C SER A 424 2.66 5.93 -26.00
N ALA A 425 2.05 4.74 -25.95
CA ALA A 425 1.09 4.40 -24.91
C ALA A 425 1.75 4.30 -23.53
N MET A 426 2.95 3.72 -23.45
CA MET A 426 3.75 3.69 -22.22
C MET A 426 4.15 5.10 -21.77
N MET A 427 4.62 5.92 -22.69
CA MET A 427 5.03 7.30 -22.40
C MET A 427 3.86 8.14 -21.86
N GLU A 428 2.70 8.09 -22.52
CA GLU A 428 1.52 8.84 -22.09
C GLU A 428 0.94 8.31 -20.77
N ALA A 429 0.94 6.98 -20.56
CA ALA A 429 0.59 6.39 -19.28
C ALA A 429 1.52 6.87 -18.17
N TYR A 430 2.83 6.82 -18.38
CA TYR A 430 3.84 7.27 -17.41
C TYR A 430 3.65 8.74 -17.03
N LYS A 431 3.60 9.65 -18.02
CA LYS A 431 3.37 11.10 -17.79
C LYS A 431 2.11 11.36 -16.98
N ARG A 432 1.00 10.70 -17.33
CA ARG A 432 -0.28 10.83 -16.63
C ARG A 432 -0.17 10.38 -15.18
N LEU A 433 0.46 9.24 -14.94
CA LEU A 433 0.58 8.63 -13.60
C LEU A 433 1.47 9.45 -12.67
N ILE A 434 2.65 9.86 -13.14
CA ILE A 434 3.57 10.65 -12.32
C ILE A 434 3.06 12.07 -12.04
N GLY A 435 2.08 12.55 -12.82
CA GLY A 435 1.44 13.87 -12.66
C GLY A 435 0.77 14.08 -11.30
N SER A 436 0.41 13.01 -10.59
CA SER A 436 -0.17 13.07 -9.24
C SER A 436 0.70 13.88 -8.25
N SER A 437 0.09 14.69 -7.37
CA SER A 437 0.80 15.41 -6.32
C SER A 437 1.44 14.49 -5.27
N HIS A 438 1.01 13.23 -5.19
CA HIS A 438 1.63 12.21 -4.34
C HIS A 438 3.11 12.01 -4.66
N PHE A 439 3.48 12.22 -5.93
CA PHE A 439 4.84 12.06 -6.40
C PHE A 439 5.67 13.32 -6.21
N LEU A 440 6.67 13.19 -5.33
CA LEU A 440 7.58 14.25 -4.92
C LEU A 440 8.73 14.39 -5.92
N THR A 441 9.11 15.63 -6.19
CA THR A 441 10.12 15.98 -7.21
C THR A 441 11.43 16.49 -6.61
N LYS A 442 11.54 16.51 -5.28
CA LYS A 442 12.71 16.96 -4.54
C LYS A 442 12.83 16.17 -3.25
N VAL A 443 14.06 15.78 -2.90
CA VAL A 443 14.37 15.09 -1.63
C VAL A 443 14.72 16.12 -0.56
N GLU A 444 14.00 16.07 0.55
CA GLU A 444 14.26 16.89 1.74
C GLU A 444 13.67 16.20 2.98
N ASN A 445 14.23 16.49 4.16
CA ASN A 445 13.75 15.86 5.40
C ASN A 445 12.31 16.29 5.70
N GLY A 446 11.43 15.31 5.94
CA GLY A 446 10.02 15.59 6.20
C GLY A 446 9.25 16.08 4.98
N ALA A 447 9.73 15.79 3.76
CA ALA A 447 9.03 16.15 2.53
C ALA A 447 7.60 15.60 2.53
N LYS A 448 6.71 16.36 1.90
CA LYS A 448 5.31 15.97 1.66
C LYS A 448 4.75 16.72 0.45
N PRO A 449 3.69 16.22 -0.19
CA PRO A 449 2.96 16.94 -1.23
C PRO A 449 2.55 18.35 -0.78
N SER A 450 2.66 19.34 -1.67
CA SER A 450 2.27 20.73 -1.39
C SER A 450 0.77 20.91 -1.17
N LYS A 451 -0.05 20.00 -1.72
CA LYS A 451 -1.47 19.87 -1.44
C LYS A 451 -1.72 18.52 -0.77
N ALA A 452 -2.30 18.55 0.43
CA ALA A 452 -2.76 17.35 1.12
C ALA A 452 -3.76 16.60 0.25
N GLY A 453 -3.59 15.29 0.17
CA GLY A 453 -4.38 14.45 -0.71
C GLY A 453 -3.75 13.08 -0.87
N GLY A 454 -4.54 12.05 -0.61
CA GLY A 454 -4.12 10.68 -0.76
C GLY A 454 -5.26 9.74 -0.42
N TYR A 455 -4.91 8.51 -0.10
CA TYR A 455 -5.85 7.45 0.20
C TYR A 455 -5.42 6.75 1.48
N VAL A 456 -6.40 6.43 2.32
CA VAL A 456 -6.21 5.61 3.52
C VAL A 456 -7.04 4.35 3.42
N LYS A 457 -6.49 3.23 3.88
CA LYS A 457 -7.19 1.94 3.90
C LYS A 457 -8.39 2.02 4.85
N ALA A 458 -9.57 1.66 4.37
CA ALA A 458 -10.77 1.66 5.19
C ALA A 458 -10.78 0.50 6.18
N GLN A 459 -11.27 0.75 7.41
CA GLN A 459 -11.38 -0.26 8.48
C GLN A 459 -12.86 -0.53 8.80
N GLY A 460 -13.60 -1.07 7.84
CA GLY A 460 -15.03 -1.42 7.99
C GLY A 460 -16.00 -0.23 7.91
N SER A 461 -15.57 0.96 8.34
CA SER A 461 -16.28 2.22 8.11
C SER A 461 -15.38 3.31 7.51
N ALA A 462 -16.01 4.31 6.90
CA ALA A 462 -15.35 5.45 6.28
C ALA A 462 -16.07 6.75 6.65
N ALA A 463 -15.40 7.58 7.43
CA ALA A 463 -15.84 8.95 7.67
C ALA A 463 -15.24 9.90 6.62
N PHE A 464 -16.07 10.77 6.05
CA PHE A 464 -15.64 11.75 5.05
C PHE A 464 -16.56 12.97 5.08
N SER A 465 -16.11 14.10 4.55
CA SER A 465 -16.93 15.30 4.35
C SER A 465 -16.84 15.74 2.90
N GLY A 466 -17.85 16.45 2.40
CA GLY A 466 -17.83 16.93 1.02
C GLY A 466 -17.86 15.79 0.02
N ARG A 467 -16.84 15.75 -0.84
CA ARG A 467 -16.68 14.72 -1.86
C ARG A 467 -15.54 13.79 -1.47
N THR A 468 -15.73 12.49 -1.66
CA THR A 468 -14.65 11.49 -1.55
C THR A 468 -14.71 10.50 -2.71
N VAL A 469 -13.62 9.75 -2.89
CA VAL A 469 -13.56 8.60 -3.79
C VAL A 469 -13.24 7.35 -2.98
N VAL A 470 -14.05 6.31 -3.13
CA VAL A 470 -13.74 4.98 -2.63
C VAL A 470 -13.12 4.17 -3.75
N TYR A 471 -11.82 3.89 -3.61
CA TYR A 471 -11.00 3.17 -4.56
C TYR A 471 -10.90 1.68 -4.18
N PRO A 472 -11.20 0.73 -5.09
CA PRO A 472 -10.97 -0.68 -4.84
C PRO A 472 -9.59 -1.12 -5.32
N TYR A 473 -8.82 -1.74 -4.41
CA TYR A 473 -7.77 -2.65 -4.83
C TYR A 473 -8.34 -4.06 -4.95
N ILE A 474 -8.11 -4.68 -6.10
CA ILE A 474 -8.62 -5.99 -6.43
C ILE A 474 -7.45 -6.85 -6.92
N LYS A 475 -7.15 -7.90 -6.17
CA LYS A 475 -6.27 -8.99 -6.58
C LYS A 475 -7.14 -10.21 -6.88
N LEU A 476 -7.02 -10.73 -8.09
CA LEU A 476 -7.63 -11.99 -8.50
C LEU A 476 -6.52 -12.90 -9.05
N PRO A 477 -6.75 -14.22 -9.13
CA PRO A 477 -5.80 -15.17 -9.74
C PRO A 477 -5.56 -14.91 -11.23
N ASP A 478 -6.51 -14.24 -11.89
CA ASP A 478 -6.39 -13.86 -13.28
C ASP A 478 -5.51 -12.60 -13.42
N VAL A 479 -4.59 -12.60 -14.38
CA VAL A 479 -3.69 -11.45 -14.66
C VAL A 479 -4.49 -10.18 -14.93
N TYR A 480 -5.60 -10.32 -15.64
CA TYR A 480 -6.51 -9.25 -15.99
C TYR A 480 -7.81 -9.43 -15.19
N ASN A 481 -8.26 -8.37 -14.54
CA ASN A 481 -9.51 -8.40 -13.79
C ASN A 481 -10.72 -8.14 -14.70
N GLY A 482 -11.92 -8.51 -14.25
CA GLY A 482 -13.18 -8.21 -14.94
C GLY A 482 -13.76 -6.86 -14.50
N LYS A 483 -15.09 -6.77 -14.41
CA LYS A 483 -15.77 -5.56 -13.91
C LYS A 483 -15.78 -5.47 -12.38
N VAL A 484 -15.99 -4.27 -11.86
CA VAL A 484 -16.40 -4.02 -10.47
C VAL A 484 -17.76 -3.31 -10.45
N GLU A 485 -18.62 -3.68 -9.52
CA GLU A 485 -19.92 -3.05 -9.30
C GLU A 485 -19.97 -2.43 -7.90
N TYR A 486 -20.47 -1.19 -7.82
CA TYR A 486 -20.64 -0.43 -6.59
C TYR A 486 -22.14 -0.29 -6.31
N ARG A 487 -22.60 -0.76 -5.16
CA ARG A 487 -24.00 -0.68 -4.74
C ARG A 487 -24.13 0.07 -3.42
N LEU A 488 -25.00 1.08 -3.36
CA LEU A 488 -25.30 1.80 -2.14
C LEU A 488 -26.66 1.34 -1.62
N ASN A 489 -26.67 0.74 -0.42
CA ASN A 489 -27.87 0.17 0.19
C ASN A 489 -28.61 -0.80 -0.76
N GLY A 490 -27.85 -1.61 -1.51
CA GLY A 490 -28.36 -2.57 -2.49
C GLY A 490 -28.65 -2.01 -3.89
N MET A 491 -28.70 -0.68 -4.06
CA MET A 491 -28.93 -0.06 -5.37
C MET A 491 -27.62 0.10 -6.14
N LEU A 492 -27.58 -0.36 -7.40
CA LEU A 492 -26.41 -0.20 -8.27
C LEU A 492 -26.16 1.28 -8.57
N LEU A 493 -24.99 1.78 -8.15
CA LEU A 493 -24.52 3.13 -8.45
C LEU A 493 -23.69 3.18 -9.72
N LYS A 494 -22.73 2.25 -9.86
CA LYS A 494 -21.74 2.26 -10.93
C LYS A 494 -21.25 0.85 -11.25
N THR A 495 -20.98 0.60 -12.52
CA THR A 495 -20.17 -0.52 -12.99
C THR A 495 -18.93 0.04 -13.68
N GLU A 496 -17.76 -0.52 -13.40
CA GLU A 496 -16.48 -0.04 -13.92
C GLU A 496 -15.63 -1.21 -14.46
N LEU A 497 -14.93 -0.97 -15.57
CA LEU A 497 -13.93 -1.89 -16.13
C LEU A 497 -12.52 -1.42 -15.74
N PRO A 498 -11.51 -2.30 -15.76
CA PRO A 498 -10.14 -1.88 -15.49
C PRO A 498 -9.67 -0.85 -16.53
N PRO A 499 -8.82 0.13 -16.15
CA PRO A 499 -8.35 0.37 -14.79
C PRO A 499 -9.40 1.05 -13.90
N TYR A 500 -9.57 0.52 -12.69
CA TYR A 500 -10.54 1.06 -11.74
C TYR A 500 -10.10 2.42 -11.22
N LYS A 501 -11.02 3.39 -11.21
CA LYS A 501 -10.80 4.73 -10.62
C LYS A 501 -11.58 4.92 -9.32
N GLY A 502 -12.49 3.99 -8.99
CA GLY A 502 -13.30 4.07 -7.78
C GLY A 502 -14.68 4.65 -8.04
N VAL A 503 -15.47 4.74 -6.98
CA VAL A 503 -16.76 5.42 -6.97
C VAL A 503 -16.65 6.73 -6.20
N GLU A 504 -17.13 7.80 -6.82
CA GLU A 504 -17.25 9.10 -6.18
C GLU A 504 -18.52 9.17 -5.35
N LEU A 505 -18.41 9.73 -4.16
CA LEU A 505 -19.48 9.87 -3.20
C LEU A 505 -19.57 11.31 -2.71
N GLU A 506 -20.79 11.83 -2.66
CA GLU A 506 -21.11 13.15 -2.13
C GLU A 506 -21.79 13.00 -0.78
N ALA A 507 -21.22 13.60 0.27
CA ALA A 507 -21.63 13.41 1.65
C ALA A 507 -23.11 13.75 1.90
N GLY A 508 -23.66 14.75 1.20
CA GLY A 508 -25.03 15.19 1.38
C GLY A 508 -26.09 14.28 0.75
N GLY A 509 -25.70 13.40 -0.17
CA GLY A 509 -26.57 12.37 -0.73
C GLY A 509 -26.61 11.06 0.08
N ILE A 510 -25.86 10.98 1.17
CA ILE A 510 -25.61 9.73 1.89
C ILE A 510 -26.11 9.86 3.33
N VAL A 511 -26.90 8.89 3.76
CA VAL A 511 -27.37 8.81 5.14
C VAL A 511 -26.29 8.10 5.98
N PRO A 512 -25.94 8.60 7.19
CA PRO A 512 -25.04 7.90 8.11
C PRO A 512 -25.44 6.43 8.33
N GLY A 513 -24.47 5.54 8.30
CA GLY A 513 -24.69 4.09 8.37
C GLY A 513 -25.05 3.43 7.03
N SER A 514 -25.15 4.18 5.93
CA SER A 514 -25.35 3.58 4.60
C SER A 514 -24.20 2.63 4.25
N VAL A 515 -24.52 1.54 3.56
CA VAL A 515 -23.54 0.51 3.20
C VAL A 515 -23.22 0.59 1.72
N LEU A 516 -21.95 0.83 1.41
CA LEU A 516 -21.40 0.64 0.08
C LEU A 516 -20.91 -0.81 -0.06
N GLU A 517 -21.57 -1.60 -0.90
CA GLU A 517 -21.10 -2.90 -1.34
C GLU A 517 -20.29 -2.75 -2.64
N VAL A 518 -19.07 -3.29 -2.64
CA VAL A 518 -18.18 -3.35 -3.80
C VAL A 518 -17.95 -4.80 -4.16
N LYS A 519 -18.36 -5.18 -5.38
CA LYS A 519 -18.32 -6.56 -5.86
C LYS A 519 -17.45 -6.64 -7.12
N ALA A 520 -16.36 -7.39 -7.04
CA ALA A 520 -15.47 -7.64 -8.17
C ALA A 520 -15.80 -8.96 -8.86
N PHE A 521 -15.61 -8.96 -10.18
CA PHE A 521 -15.84 -10.10 -11.06
C PHE A 521 -14.55 -10.46 -11.78
N ASN A 522 -14.36 -11.73 -12.06
CA ASN A 522 -13.29 -12.19 -12.96
C ASN A 522 -13.62 -11.85 -14.42
N GLN A 523 -12.70 -12.15 -15.35
CA GLN A 523 -12.93 -11.87 -16.78
C GLN A 523 -14.11 -12.64 -17.37
N ALA A 524 -14.40 -13.82 -16.84
CA ALA A 524 -15.56 -14.62 -17.25
C ALA A 524 -16.91 -14.04 -16.74
N GLY A 525 -16.89 -12.94 -15.97
CA GLY A 525 -18.09 -12.30 -15.42
C GLY A 525 -18.67 -13.02 -14.21
N THR A 526 -17.92 -13.93 -13.59
CA THR A 526 -18.31 -14.59 -12.34
C THR A 526 -17.90 -13.72 -11.15
N PRO A 527 -18.79 -13.53 -10.15
CA PRO A 527 -18.41 -12.88 -8.89
C PRO A 527 -17.21 -13.57 -8.25
N ALA A 528 -16.16 -12.82 -7.94
CA ALA A 528 -14.96 -13.36 -7.32
C ALA A 528 -14.86 -12.98 -5.83
N VAL A 529 -15.10 -11.71 -5.50
CA VAL A 529 -14.97 -11.20 -4.13
C VAL A 529 -15.84 -9.97 -3.91
N THR A 530 -16.37 -9.82 -2.69
CA THR A 530 -17.19 -8.69 -2.26
C THR A 530 -16.64 -8.08 -0.98
N ARG A 531 -16.72 -6.76 -0.84
CA ARG A 531 -16.58 -6.05 0.45
C ARG A 531 -17.70 -5.08 0.67
N GLN A 532 -17.98 -4.82 1.94
CA GLN A 532 -18.91 -3.79 2.38
C GLN A 532 -18.16 -2.75 3.19
N LEU A 533 -18.58 -1.49 3.05
CA LEU A 533 -18.06 -0.35 3.77
C LEU A 533 -19.21 0.47 4.31
N VAL A 534 -19.24 0.68 5.62
CA VAL A 534 -20.20 1.59 6.25
C VAL A 534 -19.75 3.03 6.03
N LEU A 535 -20.64 3.87 5.52
CA LEU A 535 -20.37 5.26 5.20
C LEU A 535 -20.88 6.18 6.31
N GLU A 536 -19.98 7.02 6.81
CA GLU A 536 -20.25 7.98 7.89
C GLU A 536 -19.97 9.42 7.39
N PRO A 537 -20.81 9.97 6.49
CA PRO A 537 -20.64 11.33 5.99
C PRO A 537 -20.75 12.33 7.15
N ARG A 538 -19.90 13.35 7.11
CA ARG A 538 -19.82 14.41 8.10
C ARG A 538 -20.15 15.74 7.45
N THR A 539 -20.77 16.60 8.25
CA THR A 539 -20.99 17.99 7.84
C THR A 539 -19.71 18.79 8.02
N SER A 540 -19.32 19.53 6.98
CA SER A 540 -18.16 20.44 7.02
C SER A 540 -18.59 21.90 7.17
N VAL A 541 -17.71 22.75 7.67
CA VAL A 541 -17.95 24.20 7.79
C VAL A 541 -16.74 24.94 7.21
N THR A 542 -17.00 25.94 6.38
CA THR A 542 -15.99 26.84 5.83
C THR A 542 -16.31 28.28 6.19
N VAL A 543 -15.28 29.08 6.49
CA VAL A 543 -15.37 30.53 6.72
C VAL A 543 -14.46 31.24 5.72
N ASN A 544 -15.01 32.11 4.88
CA ASN A 544 -14.28 32.82 3.82
C ASN A 544 -13.44 31.89 2.94
N GLY A 545 -14.01 30.73 2.59
CA GLY A 545 -13.36 29.69 1.79
C GLY A 545 -12.34 28.82 2.53
N ARG A 546 -12.09 29.04 3.82
CA ARG A 546 -11.20 28.20 4.64
C ARG A 546 -12.00 27.20 5.46
N SER A 547 -11.63 25.91 5.39
CA SER A 547 -12.27 24.86 6.20
C SER A 547 -11.92 25.01 7.68
N LEU A 548 -12.91 24.82 8.56
CA LEU A 548 -12.71 24.78 10.01
C LEU A 548 -12.62 23.34 10.50
N ALA A 549 -11.57 23.05 11.27
CA ALA A 549 -11.43 21.81 12.01
C ALA A 549 -12.13 21.93 13.37
N PHE A 550 -12.76 20.84 13.82
CA PHE A 550 -13.46 20.79 15.10
C PHE A 550 -13.04 19.56 15.89
N GLU A 551 -12.81 19.74 17.20
CA GLU A 551 -12.64 18.62 18.13
C GLU A 551 -13.95 17.81 18.24
N GLN A 552 -15.09 18.51 18.32
CA GLN A 552 -16.42 17.94 18.19
C GLN A 552 -17.01 18.28 16.81
N PRO A 553 -17.20 17.29 15.91
CA PRO A 553 -17.78 17.55 14.60
C PRO A 553 -19.17 18.20 14.67
N PRO A 554 -19.56 18.99 13.65
CA PRO A 554 -20.94 19.47 13.51
C PRO A 554 -21.94 18.31 13.52
N VAL A 555 -23.11 18.55 14.10
CA VAL A 555 -24.18 17.56 14.23
C VAL A 555 -25.42 18.08 13.52
N ASN A 556 -25.98 17.28 12.61
CA ASN A 556 -27.32 17.53 12.10
C ASN A 556 -28.33 17.06 13.15
N TRP A 557 -28.94 18.01 13.85
CA TRP A 557 -29.95 17.76 14.87
C TRP A 557 -31.34 18.14 14.33
N GLN A 558 -32.14 17.12 14.00
CA GLN A 558 -33.52 17.31 13.52
C GLN A 558 -33.62 18.28 12.32
N GLY A 559 -32.65 18.22 11.40
CA GLY A 559 -32.60 19.09 10.22
C GLY A 559 -31.81 20.39 10.41
N ASN A 560 -31.34 20.68 11.64
CA ASN A 560 -30.56 21.87 11.94
C ASN A 560 -29.10 21.52 12.20
N VAL A 561 -28.17 22.18 11.51
CA VAL A 561 -26.74 21.98 11.74
C VAL A 561 -26.31 22.74 12.98
N LEU A 562 -25.97 21.99 14.03
CA LEU A 562 -25.37 22.52 15.25
C LEU A 562 -23.84 22.42 15.15
N VAL A 563 -23.16 23.50 15.50
CA VAL A 563 -21.70 23.62 15.43
C VAL A 563 -21.13 24.00 16.81
N PRO A 564 -19.88 23.63 17.14
CA PRO A 564 -19.23 24.11 18.35
C PRO A 564 -19.13 25.63 18.33
N MET A 565 -19.77 26.27 19.30
CA MET A 565 -19.92 27.72 19.32
C MET A 565 -18.57 28.44 19.27
N ARG A 566 -17.63 28.04 20.14
CA ARG A 566 -16.33 28.69 20.28
C ARG A 566 -15.59 28.81 18.94
N ALA A 567 -15.46 27.70 18.22
CA ALA A 567 -14.71 27.63 16.98
C ALA A 567 -15.27 28.57 15.89
N VAL A 568 -16.59 28.64 15.74
CA VAL A 568 -17.21 29.51 14.72
C VAL A 568 -17.14 30.98 15.12
N PHE A 569 -17.39 31.32 16.39
CA PHE A 569 -17.28 32.70 16.88
C PHE A 569 -15.86 33.24 16.74
N GLU A 570 -14.85 32.47 17.15
CA GLU A 570 -13.44 32.87 17.00
C GLU A 570 -13.07 33.04 15.53
N ALA A 571 -13.53 32.13 14.65
CA ALA A 571 -13.29 32.23 13.20
C ALA A 571 -13.92 33.47 12.55
N VAL A 572 -15.03 33.98 13.07
CA VAL A 572 -15.62 35.26 12.62
C VAL A 572 -15.10 36.48 13.38
N GLY A 573 -14.12 36.31 14.27
CA GLY A 573 -13.44 37.38 15.01
C GLY A 573 -14.17 37.84 16.27
N ALA A 574 -15.02 37.01 16.87
CA ALA A 574 -15.72 37.29 18.12
C ALA A 574 -15.04 36.60 19.32
N GLN A 575 -15.05 37.25 20.49
CA GLN A 575 -14.65 36.65 21.76
C GLN A 575 -15.81 35.87 22.36
N VAL A 576 -15.53 34.74 23.03
CA VAL A 576 -16.56 33.88 23.63
C VAL A 576 -16.38 33.77 25.15
N GLY A 577 -17.48 34.00 25.87
CA GLY A 577 -17.61 33.77 27.29
C GLY A 577 -18.66 32.70 27.60
N TRP A 578 -18.44 31.95 28.68
CA TRP A 578 -19.37 30.95 29.19
C TRP A 578 -19.76 31.27 30.63
N ASN A 579 -21.05 31.27 30.92
CA ASN A 579 -21.60 31.37 32.27
C ASN A 579 -22.17 30.01 32.68
N GLN A 580 -21.45 29.31 33.56
CA GLN A 580 -21.84 27.98 34.03
C GLN A 580 -23.17 27.97 34.80
N ALA A 581 -23.43 28.98 35.63
CA ALA A 581 -24.62 29.02 36.48
C ALA A 581 -25.89 29.24 35.65
N ALA A 582 -25.80 30.05 34.60
CA ALA A 582 -26.92 30.34 33.71
C ALA A 582 -27.01 29.38 32.51
N LEU A 583 -26.01 28.51 32.31
CA LEU A 583 -25.82 27.70 31.10
C LEU A 583 -25.92 28.56 29.82
N THR A 584 -25.34 29.76 29.88
CA THR A 584 -25.40 30.76 28.81
C THR A 584 -24.02 30.95 28.21
N ALA A 585 -23.95 30.83 26.90
CA ALA A 585 -22.78 31.21 26.13
C ALA A 585 -23.01 32.60 25.51
N THR A 586 -22.00 33.46 25.52
CA THR A 586 -22.07 34.82 24.98
C THR A 586 -20.89 35.05 24.07
N GLY A 587 -21.11 35.58 22.88
CA GLY A 587 -20.04 36.09 22.05
C GLY A 587 -20.15 37.58 21.75
N ARG A 588 -18.99 38.22 21.58
CA ARG A 588 -18.85 39.66 21.39
C ARG A 588 -17.87 39.99 20.27
N LYS A 589 -18.26 40.89 19.37
CA LYS A 589 -17.40 41.45 18.32
C LYS A 589 -17.71 42.93 18.15
N GLY A 590 -16.77 43.79 18.55
CA GLY A 590 -17.03 45.22 18.66
C GLY A 590 -18.17 45.49 19.66
N GLU A 591 -19.17 46.26 19.24
CA GLU A 591 -20.37 46.56 20.05
C GLU A 591 -21.43 45.46 19.96
N THR A 592 -21.32 44.54 19.01
CA THR A 592 -22.29 43.46 18.81
C THR A 592 -22.09 42.37 19.86
N THR A 593 -23.17 42.03 20.56
CA THR A 593 -23.21 40.94 21.54
C THR A 593 -24.33 39.98 21.19
N ALA A 594 -24.04 38.68 21.19
CA ALA A 594 -25.04 37.63 21.01
C ALA A 594 -24.91 36.59 22.11
N SER A 595 -26.01 36.14 22.70
CA SER A 595 -25.98 35.10 23.73
C SER A 595 -27.07 34.05 23.53
N VAL A 596 -26.75 32.82 23.89
CA VAL A 596 -27.62 31.66 23.76
C VAL A 596 -27.60 30.87 25.07
N THR A 597 -28.76 30.37 25.48
CA THR A 597 -28.90 29.52 26.67
C THR A 597 -29.19 28.09 26.23
N ILE A 598 -28.53 27.12 26.86
CA ILE A 598 -28.76 25.69 26.58
C ILE A 598 -30.24 25.34 26.73
N ASP A 599 -30.76 24.53 25.81
CA ASP A 599 -32.14 24.05 25.74
C ASP A 599 -33.22 25.15 25.60
N SER A 600 -32.83 26.41 25.35
CA SER A 600 -33.73 27.51 25.03
C SER A 600 -33.80 27.77 23.53
N LEU A 601 -35.00 27.93 22.98
CA LEU A 601 -35.18 28.42 21.60
C LEU A 601 -34.97 29.94 21.49
N THR A 602 -34.93 30.66 22.61
CA THR A 602 -34.75 32.11 22.61
C THR A 602 -33.30 32.47 22.87
N ALA A 603 -32.72 33.19 21.91
CA ALA A 603 -31.41 33.82 21.98
C ALA A 603 -31.55 35.34 22.15
N MET A 604 -30.46 36.01 22.51
CA MET A 604 -30.38 37.46 22.57
C MET A 604 -29.34 37.98 21.59
N GLN A 605 -29.66 39.03 20.84
CA GLN A 605 -28.73 39.79 20.01
C GLN A 605 -28.88 41.28 20.35
N ASN A 606 -27.81 41.92 20.84
CA ASN A 606 -27.79 43.31 21.27
C ASN A 606 -28.94 43.66 22.24
N GLY A 607 -29.27 42.73 23.16
CA GLY A 607 -30.34 42.88 24.13
C GLY A 607 -31.77 42.65 23.60
N ARG A 608 -31.93 42.26 22.32
CA ARG A 608 -33.22 41.89 21.73
C ARG A 608 -33.35 40.38 21.60
N GLU A 609 -34.55 39.86 21.85
CA GLU A 609 -34.85 38.44 21.67
C GLU A 609 -34.84 38.05 20.18
N TYR A 610 -34.30 36.86 19.91
CA TYR A 610 -34.25 36.22 18.61
C TYR A 610 -34.68 34.76 18.76
N GLN A 611 -35.62 34.30 17.93
CA GLN A 611 -36.02 32.88 17.96
C GLN A 611 -35.12 32.02 17.08
N LEU A 612 -34.61 30.95 17.67
CA LEU A 612 -33.76 29.96 17.03
C LEU A 612 -34.60 28.88 16.36
N GLU A 613 -34.07 28.35 15.26
CA GLU A 613 -34.62 27.18 14.56
C GLU A 613 -34.41 25.86 15.34
N ALA A 614 -33.42 25.83 16.23
CA ALA A 614 -33.18 24.74 17.17
C ALA A 614 -32.54 25.27 18.46
N ALA A 615 -32.83 24.61 19.58
CA ALA A 615 -32.22 24.99 20.86
C ALA A 615 -30.74 24.58 20.89
N PRO A 616 -29.84 25.41 21.46
CA PRO A 616 -28.47 25.03 21.74
C PRO A 616 -28.41 23.82 22.67
N ARG A 617 -27.40 22.96 22.50
CA ARG A 617 -27.24 21.74 23.30
C ARG A 617 -25.82 21.57 23.82
N LEU A 618 -25.69 20.86 24.93
CA LEU A 618 -24.41 20.35 25.37
C LEU A 618 -24.23 18.94 24.80
N ILE A 619 -23.27 18.74 23.89
CA ILE A 619 -22.96 17.43 23.29
C ILE A 619 -21.49 17.12 23.57
N ASN A 620 -21.21 16.02 24.27
CA ASN A 620 -19.85 15.61 24.64
C ASN A 620 -19.05 16.72 25.37
N GLY A 621 -19.73 17.58 26.14
CA GLY A 621 -19.10 18.71 26.84
C GLY A 621 -18.93 19.99 25.99
N TYR A 622 -19.31 19.98 24.71
CA TYR A 622 -19.26 21.16 23.83
C TYR A 622 -20.63 21.84 23.73
N THR A 623 -20.64 23.17 23.82
CA THR A 623 -21.81 24.00 23.51
C THR A 623 -22.03 24.03 22.00
N MET A 624 -23.04 23.32 21.54
CA MET A 624 -23.44 23.20 20.13
C MET A 624 -24.61 24.14 19.85
N VAL A 625 -24.47 25.03 18.87
CA VAL A 625 -25.43 26.11 18.58
C VAL A 625 -25.80 26.09 17.09
N PRO A 626 -27.03 26.44 16.69
CA PRO A 626 -27.40 26.51 15.27
C PRO A 626 -26.50 27.46 14.50
N VAL A 627 -25.87 26.96 13.44
CA VAL A 627 -24.83 27.71 12.71
C VAL A 627 -25.33 29.02 12.11
N ARG A 628 -26.61 29.06 11.70
CA ARG A 628 -27.22 30.26 11.08
C ARG A 628 -27.22 31.44 12.05
N PHE A 629 -27.73 31.25 13.27
CA PHE A 629 -27.75 32.30 14.28
C PHE A 629 -26.35 32.84 14.59
N ILE A 630 -25.36 31.95 14.75
CA ILE A 630 -24.00 32.35 15.13
C ILE A 630 -23.39 33.31 14.13
N ALA A 631 -23.47 32.98 12.84
CA ALA A 631 -22.82 33.77 11.81
C ALA A 631 -23.62 35.04 11.48
N GLU A 632 -24.95 34.93 11.36
CA GLU A 632 -25.81 36.08 11.06
C GLU A 632 -25.81 37.10 12.20
N ALA A 633 -25.64 36.67 13.45
CA ALA A 633 -25.56 37.58 14.60
C ALA A 633 -24.43 38.62 14.48
N PHE A 634 -23.39 38.35 13.69
CA PHE A 634 -22.26 39.26 13.42
C PHE A 634 -22.18 39.71 11.96
N GLY A 635 -23.28 39.61 11.23
CA GLY A 635 -23.40 40.09 9.84
C GLY A 635 -22.79 39.16 8.79
N ALA A 636 -22.36 37.94 9.15
CA ALA A 636 -21.90 36.97 8.16
C ALA A 636 -23.09 36.30 7.47
N LYS A 637 -22.90 35.95 6.19
CA LYS A 637 -23.85 35.19 5.38
C LYS A 637 -23.59 33.70 5.55
N VAL A 638 -24.66 32.91 5.71
CA VAL A 638 -24.58 31.44 5.80
C VAL A 638 -25.31 30.81 4.61
N GLU A 639 -24.63 29.90 3.94
CA GLU A 639 -25.18 29.10 2.85
C GLU A 639 -24.99 27.60 3.15
N TRP A 640 -26.00 26.80 2.79
CA TRP A 640 -25.94 25.34 2.87
C TRP A 640 -25.70 24.76 1.48
N ASP A 641 -24.64 23.98 1.34
CA ASP A 641 -24.34 23.16 0.17
C ASP A 641 -24.81 21.72 0.46
N GLY A 642 -26.02 21.42 -0.01
CA GLY A 642 -26.67 20.15 0.24
C GLY A 642 -26.06 18.95 -0.49
N ALA A 643 -25.29 19.16 -1.55
CA ALA A 643 -24.58 18.06 -2.23
C ALA A 643 -23.40 17.60 -1.37
N HIS A 644 -22.63 18.55 -0.85
CA HIS A 644 -21.40 18.28 -0.10
C HIS A 644 -21.60 18.18 1.42
N ALA A 645 -22.83 18.29 1.92
CA ALA A 645 -23.13 18.47 3.33
C ALA A 645 -22.23 19.53 3.98
N ALA A 646 -22.17 20.73 3.38
CA ALA A 646 -21.23 21.77 3.81
C ALA A 646 -21.94 23.08 4.15
N VAL A 647 -21.52 23.71 5.25
CA VAL A 647 -21.91 25.07 5.60
C VAL A 647 -20.84 26.04 5.11
N ARG A 648 -21.23 27.07 4.37
CA ARG A 648 -20.35 28.14 3.89
C ARG A 648 -20.71 29.44 4.59
N ILE A 649 -19.74 30.02 5.29
CA ILE A 649 -19.87 31.27 6.02
C ILE A 649 -19.00 32.31 5.31
N THR A 650 -19.59 33.45 4.96
CA THR A 650 -18.88 34.59 4.35
C THR A 650 -19.06 35.80 5.23
N THR A 651 -17.96 36.35 5.76
CA THR A 651 -18.01 37.59 6.53
C THR A 651 -18.10 38.81 5.60
N PRO A 652 -18.64 39.95 6.07
CA PRO A 652 -18.63 41.21 5.32
C PRO A 652 -17.26 41.68 4.89
#